data_AF-A0A7Y4VAE0-F1
#
_entry.id   AF-A0A7Y4VAE0-F1
#
_cell.length_a   1.000
_cell.length_b   1.000
_cell.length_c   1.000
_cell.angle_alpha   90.00
_cell.angle_beta   90.00
_cell.angle_gamma   90.00
#
_symmetry.space_group_name_H-M   'P 1'
#
loop_
_entity.id
_entity.type
_entity.pdbx_description
1 polymer ?
#
loop_
_entity_poly.entity_id
_entity_poly.type
_entity_poly.pdbx_seq_one_letter_code
_entity_poly.pdbx_strand_id
1 'polypeptide(L)'
;MQKIRPLLLSILLTFPALAGAQSYVNLAGDTMLGALNITLNGGESAQTLLSLLGPMEVASNKPMIILKNTLTNRQWQLRNGANSFSTSFDIFDATAGKSRFVLDSNGNASIGTGVTALNSRLFVYGGPTGANIDVRGDPQTDQAIIELEGNNYDVIPNSVSLRYFGSKHNFGTTLMGIPVQKMGVLEWINASTALIYTPDNIPIIFGTNNKERMRISENGGLAIGTTNAGSAKLAVSGSVVFSALKNCDTIDTDTNGNLVCGSDASGPGGGSAFGTGNVIAIGDNRYVNIAGDTVNGALVLNGTVTLNSLKSCDTLDTDSNGNLQCGTDAVGGGTAFGTGNVIAIGDNRYINVSGDTMTGPLSVNGATTFQGAATFGNTLRLNGVTYTFPSSDGTAGHVLKTDSAGHLTWSADNIGTASTYTAGQGLVLNGSAFKLGSSFSGTTLKIYGTASGDVLHAERRLEASGILSVKGAVTLQSLKNCDTLDTDVNGNLLCGTDAVGGGTAFGTGNVITIGDNRYVNVTGDGMTGMLTLSSPSNTELLRFTNTTNSLTSGVYVGAADPNGTVQANKGSLFIDQSNGLAYVKTSANGANTGWSKISFFTDAILPTRATLWHDESTVVTGGGVSTNQDANQLYSTYSFQSPASANDAFVNGFTLKAGTYAFSVLGLTNNAKAKIDWSIDGVPAVSGQDWYSVTGTYNVVKTATVTVTGDGYHVLKGKVNGKNPSSTAYNLLFTKMWFAPIAQ
;
A
#
# COMPACT_ATOMS: atom_id res chain seq x y z
N MET A 1 27.83 73.54 28.54
CA MET A 1 26.43 74.01 28.48
C MET A 1 26.13 74.41 27.05
N GLN A 2 25.04 73.85 26.48
CA GLN A 2 24.18 74.44 25.45
C GLN A 2 24.80 74.84 24.09
N LYS A 3 24.19 74.65 22.92
CA LYS A 3 22.98 73.98 22.38
C LYS A 3 22.99 74.50 20.91
N ILE A 4 22.87 73.71 19.85
CA ILE A 4 21.67 73.58 18.99
C ILE A 4 22.13 73.12 17.58
N ARG A 5 21.26 72.29 16.98
CA ARG A 5 21.17 71.64 15.65
C ARG A 5 21.29 72.62 14.44
N PRO A 6 21.05 72.26 13.15
CA PRO A 6 20.72 70.97 12.47
C PRO A 6 21.50 70.72 11.14
N LEU A 7 21.25 69.62 10.42
CA LEU A 7 20.88 69.59 8.98
C LEU A 7 20.81 68.15 8.41
N LEU A 8 19.72 67.87 7.70
CA LEU A 8 19.65 66.82 6.66
C LEU A 8 20.31 67.38 5.38
N LEU A 9 21.14 66.61 4.67
CA LEU A 9 20.98 66.31 3.22
C LEU A 9 22.02 65.27 2.73
N SER A 10 21.57 64.58 1.69
CA SER A 10 21.96 63.37 0.95
C SER A 10 23.38 63.14 0.37
N ILE A 11 23.64 61.83 0.12
CA ILE A 11 24.41 61.17 -0.97
C ILE A 11 25.95 61.08 -0.81
N LEU A 12 26.49 59.85 -0.74
CA LEU A 12 27.22 59.16 -1.84
C LEU A 12 27.73 57.77 -1.40
N LEU A 13 27.51 56.76 -2.24
CA LEU A 13 28.07 55.40 -2.16
C LEU A 13 29.57 55.39 -2.46
N THR A 14 30.36 54.55 -1.77
CA THR A 14 31.36 53.63 -2.37
C THR A 14 32.00 52.72 -1.30
N PHE A 15 32.18 51.43 -1.65
CA PHE A 15 32.78 50.35 -0.86
C PHE A 15 34.32 50.44 -0.78
N PRO A 16 34.97 49.69 0.13
CA PRO A 16 35.70 48.51 -0.36
C PRO A 16 35.56 47.23 0.50
N ALA A 17 36.07 46.16 -0.10
CA ALA A 17 35.90 44.73 0.13
C ALA A 17 36.43 44.13 1.46
N LEU A 18 35.94 42.93 1.82
CA LEU A 18 36.82 41.74 1.95
C LEU A 18 36.00 40.43 1.89
N ALA A 19 36.59 39.43 1.23
CA ALA A 19 36.06 38.09 0.96
C ALA A 19 36.41 37.08 2.07
N GLY A 20 35.71 35.93 2.11
CA GLY A 20 36.22 34.71 2.76
C GLY A 20 35.13 33.80 3.33
N ALA A 21 34.87 32.68 2.66
CA ALA A 21 33.90 31.65 3.02
C ALA A 21 34.47 30.56 3.97
N GLN A 22 33.57 29.90 4.72
CA GLN A 22 33.40 28.44 4.92
C GLN A 22 33.10 28.04 6.37
N SER A 23 31.93 27.43 6.59
CA SER A 23 31.75 26.14 7.29
C SER A 23 30.32 25.62 7.10
N TYR A 24 30.22 24.31 6.92
CA TYR A 24 29.18 23.57 6.20
C TYR A 24 27.94 23.20 7.03
N VAL A 25 26.76 23.17 6.41
CA VAL A 25 25.75 22.14 6.68
C VAL A 25 25.25 21.58 5.35
N ASN A 26 25.50 20.28 5.17
CA ASN A 26 25.17 19.48 4.01
C ASN A 26 23.72 18.97 4.12
N LEU A 27 22.84 19.41 3.22
CA LEU A 27 21.58 18.75 2.88
C LEU A 27 21.45 18.79 1.36
N ALA A 28 21.89 17.71 0.72
CA ALA A 28 21.80 17.55 -0.71
C ALA A 28 20.33 17.54 -1.16
N GLY A 29 20.01 18.43 -2.10
CA GLY A 29 19.02 18.17 -3.16
C GLY A 29 17.56 18.52 -2.88
N ASP A 30 17.27 19.79 -2.57
CA ASP A 30 16.23 20.54 -3.29
C ASP A 30 16.25 22.02 -2.87
N THR A 31 16.33 22.90 -3.87
CA THR A 31 16.25 24.36 -3.70
C THR A 31 14.89 24.77 -3.14
N MET A 32 14.78 24.87 -1.82
CA MET A 32 13.74 25.69 -1.20
C MET A 32 14.11 27.17 -1.37
N LEU A 33 13.62 27.78 -2.45
CA LEU A 33 13.44 29.24 -2.54
C LEU A 33 12.34 29.65 -1.55
N GLY A 34 12.71 29.66 -0.28
CA GLY A 34 11.85 30.04 0.83
C GLY A 34 12.66 29.86 2.10
N ALA A 35 13.02 30.98 2.73
CA ALA A 35 13.73 30.97 4.01
C ALA A 35 13.08 29.97 4.97
N LEU A 36 13.83 28.96 5.42
CA LEU A 36 13.44 28.13 6.55
C LEU A 36 13.55 28.99 7.81
N ASN A 37 12.53 29.81 8.04
CA ASN A 37 12.36 30.53 9.30
C ASN A 37 11.90 29.53 10.36
N ILE A 38 12.85 28.99 11.13
CA ILE A 38 12.54 28.37 12.42
C ILE A 38 12.22 29.51 13.39
N THR A 39 10.95 29.93 13.40
CA THR A 39 10.47 30.91 14.38
C THR A 39 10.03 30.17 15.64
N LEU A 40 10.94 30.05 16.61
CA LEU A 40 10.61 29.70 17.98
C LEU A 40 9.82 30.87 18.59
N ASN A 41 8.49 30.76 18.61
CA ASN A 41 7.65 31.74 19.30
C ASN A 41 7.44 31.27 20.75
N GLY A 42 8.44 31.51 21.59
CA GLY A 42 8.23 31.68 23.03
C GLY A 42 8.08 33.17 23.30
N GLY A 43 6.93 33.57 23.85
CA GLY A 43 6.83 34.87 24.51
C GLY A 43 7.75 34.85 25.73
N GLU A 44 8.44 35.97 25.94
CA GLU A 44 9.35 36.27 27.05
C GLU A 44 10.82 35.84 26.88
N SER A 45 11.62 36.82 26.44
CA SER A 45 13.04 37.09 26.77
C SER A 45 14.04 35.91 26.93
N ALA A 46 14.88 35.68 25.90
CA ALA A 46 16.33 35.41 25.98
C ALA A 46 16.87 35.15 24.54
N GLN A 47 17.78 35.96 23.99
CA GLN A 47 19.25 35.92 24.13
C GLN A 47 19.92 34.57 23.72
N THR A 48 20.81 34.69 22.73
CA THR A 48 22.02 33.89 22.45
C THR A 48 21.93 32.42 22.00
N LEU A 49 22.31 32.25 20.72
CA LEU A 49 23.17 31.23 20.10
C LEU A 49 23.65 30.04 20.97
N LEU A 50 23.21 28.85 20.54
CA LEU A 50 23.93 27.58 20.51
C LEU A 50 24.78 27.24 21.76
N SER A 51 24.16 26.60 22.76
CA SER A 51 24.91 25.75 23.67
C SER A 51 24.11 24.54 24.14
N LEU A 52 24.83 23.42 24.19
CA LEU A 52 24.61 22.27 25.06
C LEU A 52 23.67 21.16 24.57
N LEU A 53 24.26 19.96 24.51
CA LEU A 53 23.69 18.64 24.23
C LEU A 53 22.52 18.30 25.18
N GLY A 54 21.35 18.88 24.92
CA GLY A 54 20.05 18.42 25.41
C GLY A 54 19.16 18.02 24.24
N PRO A 55 18.20 17.11 24.43
CA PRO A 55 17.25 16.78 23.37
C PRO A 55 16.48 18.05 22.97
N MET A 56 16.23 18.21 21.67
CA MET A 56 15.45 19.32 21.12
C MET A 56 14.03 19.26 21.67
N GLU A 57 13.75 20.04 22.72
CA GLU A 57 12.45 20.12 23.38
C GLU A 57 11.63 21.27 22.77
N VAL A 58 10.54 20.95 22.07
CA VAL A 58 9.63 21.94 21.46
C VAL A 58 8.45 22.17 22.42
N ALA A 59 8.63 23.06 23.39
CA ALA A 59 7.61 23.42 24.38
C ALA A 59 6.68 24.54 23.85
N SER A 60 5.84 24.25 22.84
CA SER A 60 4.94 25.26 22.26
C SER A 60 3.59 24.69 21.84
N ASN A 61 2.51 25.44 22.06
CA ASN A 61 1.16 25.18 21.51
C ASN A 61 1.07 25.38 19.98
N LYS A 62 2.19 25.29 19.25
CA LYS A 62 2.31 25.53 17.80
C LYS A 62 2.60 24.22 17.07
N PRO A 63 2.21 24.08 15.79
CA PRO A 63 2.54 22.90 14.99
C PRO A 63 4.06 22.70 14.93
N MET A 64 4.52 21.50 15.27
CA MET A 64 5.95 21.13 15.30
C MET A 64 6.54 21.09 13.89
N ILE A 65 5.77 20.62 12.91
CA ILE A 65 6.17 20.57 11.50
C ILE A 65 4.97 20.99 10.65
N ILE A 66 5.22 21.82 9.64
CA ILE A 66 4.23 22.24 8.65
C ILE A 66 4.68 21.76 7.27
N LEU A 67 3.86 20.94 6.62
CA LEU A 67 4.07 20.45 5.26
C LEU A 67 3.05 21.13 4.35
N LYS A 68 3.50 22.10 3.54
CA LYS A 68 2.65 22.80 2.55
C LYS A 68 2.91 22.23 1.17
N ASN A 69 1.88 21.72 0.52
CA ASN A 69 1.89 21.46 -0.90
C ASN A 69 1.53 22.76 -1.63
N THR A 70 2.50 23.36 -2.32
CA THR A 70 2.39 24.67 -2.99
C THR A 70 1.53 24.64 -4.26
N LEU A 71 1.30 23.47 -4.85
CA LEU A 71 0.46 23.31 -6.05
C LEU A 71 -1.03 23.21 -5.70
N THR A 72 -1.36 22.57 -4.58
CA THR A 72 -2.74 22.34 -4.15
C THR A 72 -3.18 23.28 -3.02
N ASN A 73 -2.27 24.13 -2.52
CA ASN A 73 -2.41 24.88 -1.27
C ASN A 73 -2.81 24.00 -0.07
N ARG A 74 -2.55 22.69 -0.14
CA ARG A 74 -2.88 21.76 0.94
C ARG A 74 -1.78 21.77 1.98
N GLN A 75 -2.13 22.07 3.22
CA GLN A 75 -1.21 22.16 4.34
C GLN A 75 -1.53 21.09 5.37
N TRP A 76 -0.52 20.32 5.73
CA TRP A 76 -0.54 19.36 6.83
C TRP A 76 0.36 19.84 7.95
N GLN A 77 0.01 19.51 9.19
CA GLN A 77 0.75 19.88 10.37
C GLN A 77 0.91 18.67 11.29
N LEU A 78 2.11 18.44 11.83
CA LEU A 78 2.28 17.55 12.98
C LEU A 78 2.27 18.42 14.22
N ARG A 79 1.39 18.16 15.18
CA ARG A 79 1.22 19.00 16.37
C ARG A 79 1.29 18.17 17.64
N ASN A 80 1.66 18.83 18.72
CA ASN A 80 1.66 18.29 20.07
C ASN A 80 1.02 19.34 20.98
N GLY A 81 -0.18 19.07 21.49
CA GLY A 81 -0.92 19.97 22.38
C GLY A 81 -1.63 21.16 21.73
N ALA A 82 -1.77 21.21 20.40
CA ALA A 82 -2.26 22.39 19.68
C ALA A 82 -3.81 22.54 19.62
N ASN A 83 -4.57 21.63 20.23
CA ASN A 83 -6.04 21.63 20.22
C ASN A 83 -6.51 21.94 21.63
N SER A 84 -7.49 22.83 21.79
CA SER A 84 -7.94 23.44 23.06
C SER A 84 -8.41 22.50 24.18
N PHE A 85 -8.22 21.17 24.09
CA PHE A 85 -8.75 20.18 25.03
C PHE A 85 -7.87 18.92 25.29
N SER A 86 -6.54 18.95 25.11
CA SER A 86 -5.55 18.14 25.90
C SER A 86 -4.20 17.96 25.18
N THR A 87 -3.22 17.48 25.94
CA THR A 87 -1.84 17.02 25.64
C THR A 87 -1.77 15.91 24.57
N SER A 88 -2.38 16.12 23.41
CA SER A 88 -2.48 15.16 22.31
C SER A 88 -1.47 15.43 21.19
N PHE A 89 -0.91 14.37 20.63
CA PHE A 89 -0.13 14.40 19.39
C PHE A 89 -1.06 14.17 18.20
N ASP A 90 -1.00 14.99 17.15
CA ASP A 90 -1.85 14.79 15.97
C ASP A 90 -1.24 15.17 14.63
N ILE A 91 -1.81 14.61 13.56
CA ILE A 91 -1.61 14.99 12.17
C ILE A 91 -2.85 15.78 11.72
N PHE A 92 -2.66 17.08 11.52
CA PHE A 92 -3.72 18.03 11.19
C PHE A 92 -3.68 18.50 9.75
N ASP A 93 -4.78 18.30 9.04
CA ASP A 93 -5.02 18.85 7.72
C ASP A 93 -5.52 20.30 7.89
N ALA A 94 -4.58 21.25 7.88
CA ALA A 94 -4.84 22.66 8.11
C ALA A 94 -5.68 23.30 7.01
N THR A 95 -5.64 22.75 5.79
CA THR A 95 -6.51 23.21 4.69
C THR A 95 -7.95 22.79 4.89
N ALA A 96 -8.19 21.57 5.39
CA ALA A 96 -9.53 21.11 5.73
C ALA A 96 -10.00 21.52 7.15
N GLY A 97 -9.11 22.08 7.96
CA GLY A 97 -9.37 22.44 9.36
C GLY A 97 -9.64 21.22 10.26
N LYS A 98 -9.02 20.07 9.98
CA LYS A 98 -9.40 18.77 10.57
C LYS A 98 -8.20 17.90 10.96
N SER A 99 -8.19 17.34 12.17
CA SER A 99 -7.20 16.31 12.55
C SER A 99 -7.54 14.98 11.88
N ARG A 100 -6.56 14.33 11.27
CA ARG A 100 -6.74 13.05 10.55
C ARG A 100 -6.19 11.86 11.31
N PHE A 101 -5.24 12.09 12.20
CA PHE A 101 -4.71 11.11 13.14
C PHE A 101 -4.46 11.83 14.46
N VAL A 102 -4.94 11.31 15.60
CA VAL A 102 -4.74 11.92 16.93
C VAL A 102 -4.39 10.82 17.92
N LEU A 103 -3.41 11.08 18.79
CA LEU A 103 -3.07 10.32 20.00
C LEU A 103 -3.23 11.23 21.21
N ASP A 104 -4.13 10.93 22.13
CA ASP A 104 -4.27 11.72 23.37
C ASP A 104 -3.45 11.17 24.54
N SER A 105 -3.39 11.91 25.65
CA SER A 105 -2.66 11.53 26.87
C SER A 105 -3.26 10.35 27.62
N ASN A 106 -4.48 9.92 27.28
CA ASN A 106 -5.09 8.72 27.83
C ASN A 106 -4.80 7.49 26.96
N GLY A 107 -3.99 7.62 25.90
CA GLY A 107 -3.62 6.54 24.98
C GLY A 107 -4.64 6.27 23.88
N ASN A 108 -5.56 7.21 23.62
CA ASN A 108 -6.59 7.03 22.60
C ASN A 108 -6.07 7.41 21.22
N ALA A 109 -6.26 6.54 20.23
CA ALA A 109 -5.95 6.81 18.83
C ALA A 109 -7.24 7.07 18.02
N SER A 110 -7.31 8.20 17.32
CA SER A 110 -8.40 8.53 16.39
C SER A 110 -7.86 8.64 14.97
N ILE A 111 -8.53 8.04 13.98
CA ILE A 111 -8.15 8.07 12.56
C ILE A 111 -9.36 8.51 11.72
N GLY A 112 -9.19 9.52 10.87
CA GLY A 112 -10.13 9.88 9.80
C GLY A 112 -11.21 10.93 10.13
N THR A 113 -11.57 11.16 11.40
CA THR A 113 -12.63 12.12 11.77
C THR A 113 -12.03 13.45 12.24
N GLY A 114 -12.33 14.53 11.53
CA GLY A 114 -11.79 15.88 11.77
C GLY A 114 -12.14 16.57 13.09
N VAL A 115 -12.69 15.83 14.03
CA VAL A 115 -13.00 16.20 15.41
C VAL A 115 -12.55 15.03 16.27
N THR A 116 -11.77 15.28 17.32
CA THR A 116 -11.73 14.37 18.46
C THR A 116 -13.08 14.50 19.14
N ALA A 117 -14.05 13.70 18.74
CA ALA A 117 -15.27 13.59 19.52
C ALA A 117 -14.84 13.15 20.92
N LEU A 118 -15.20 13.95 21.93
CA LEU A 118 -15.05 13.55 23.33
C LEU A 118 -15.64 12.15 23.44
N ASN A 119 -14.77 11.16 23.68
CA ASN A 119 -15.10 9.75 23.87
C ASN A 119 -15.37 8.87 22.62
N SER A 120 -14.87 9.20 21.41
CA SER A 120 -14.88 8.27 20.26
C SER A 120 -13.48 7.69 20.01
N ARG A 121 -13.35 6.37 20.14
CA ARG A 121 -12.09 5.63 20.08
C ARG A 121 -12.22 4.51 19.04
N LEU A 122 -11.16 4.20 18.30
CA LEU A 122 -10.89 2.83 17.88
C LEU A 122 -10.01 2.24 18.98
N PHE A 123 -10.55 1.32 19.76
CA PHE A 123 -9.76 0.60 20.76
C PHE A 123 -9.14 -0.65 20.11
N VAL A 124 -7.84 -0.86 20.35
CA VAL A 124 -7.27 -2.20 20.44
C VAL A 124 -6.48 -2.19 21.75
N TYR A 125 -7.17 -2.39 22.88
CA TYR A 125 -6.54 -2.48 24.19
C TYR A 125 -6.53 -3.94 24.64
N GLY A 126 -5.44 -4.43 25.24
CA GLY A 126 -5.42 -5.71 25.94
C GLY A 126 -4.86 -5.50 27.35
N GLY A 127 -5.69 -5.75 28.37
CA GLY A 127 -5.30 -5.73 29.78
C GLY A 127 -5.69 -7.03 30.51
N PRO A 128 -5.44 -7.13 31.84
CA PRO A 128 -5.74 -8.34 32.64
C PRO A 128 -7.21 -8.77 32.64
N THR A 129 -8.11 -7.93 32.12
CA THR A 129 -9.57 -8.13 32.08
C THR A 129 -10.13 -8.25 30.66
N GLY A 130 -9.28 -8.43 29.64
CA GLY A 130 -9.69 -8.63 28.24
C GLY A 130 -9.44 -7.45 27.30
N ALA A 131 -9.77 -7.64 26.02
CA ALA A 131 -9.55 -6.70 24.93
C ALA A 131 -10.84 -6.41 24.15
N ASN A 132 -11.13 -5.14 23.84
CA ASN A 132 -12.31 -4.73 23.06
C ASN A 132 -11.94 -3.90 21.82
N ILE A 133 -12.76 -4.00 20.77
CA ILE A 133 -12.78 -3.11 19.61
C ILE A 133 -14.09 -2.32 19.68
N ASP A 134 -14.06 -1.14 20.30
CA ASP A 134 -15.24 -0.27 20.32
C ASP A 134 -15.27 0.62 19.08
N VAL A 135 -16.46 0.76 18.47
CA VAL A 135 -16.76 1.72 17.40
C VAL A 135 -18.00 2.51 17.81
N ARG A 136 -17.96 3.84 17.71
CA ARG A 136 -19.03 4.75 18.15
C ARG A 136 -19.40 5.74 17.05
N GLY A 137 -20.69 5.99 16.87
CA GLY A 137 -21.21 6.96 15.92
C GLY A 137 -21.05 8.41 16.34
N ASP A 138 -21.09 9.32 15.37
CA ASP A 138 -21.09 10.76 15.60
C ASP A 138 -22.38 11.21 16.32
N PRO A 139 -22.36 12.19 17.23
CA PRO A 139 -23.56 12.64 17.96
C PRO A 139 -24.73 13.15 17.08
N GLN A 140 -24.48 13.52 15.82
CA GLN A 140 -25.51 14.00 14.88
C GLN A 140 -26.14 12.85 14.06
N THR A 141 -25.37 11.81 13.71
CA THR A 141 -25.84 10.68 12.88
C THR A 141 -26.12 9.40 13.69
N ASP A 142 -25.56 9.31 14.90
CA ASP A 142 -25.72 8.29 15.94
C ASP A 142 -25.66 6.84 15.41
N GLN A 143 -24.68 6.57 14.56
CA GLN A 143 -24.50 5.27 13.90
C GLN A 143 -23.06 4.77 14.01
N ALA A 144 -22.89 3.54 14.52
CA ALA A 144 -21.60 2.85 14.54
C ALA A 144 -21.68 1.58 13.69
N ILE A 145 -20.78 1.42 12.73
CA ILE A 145 -20.71 0.25 11.86
C ILE A 145 -19.30 -0.32 11.92
N ILE A 146 -19.18 -1.61 12.23
CA ILE A 146 -18.01 -2.42 11.87
C ILE A 146 -18.41 -3.20 10.63
N GLU A 147 -17.86 -2.83 9.49
CA GLU A 147 -18.18 -3.42 8.20
C GLU A 147 -17.01 -4.30 7.74
N LEU A 148 -17.28 -5.58 7.50
CA LEU A 148 -16.35 -6.49 6.82
C LEU A 148 -16.78 -6.56 5.35
N GLU A 149 -16.00 -5.88 4.52
CA GLU A 149 -16.23 -5.79 3.08
C GLU A 149 -15.43 -6.88 2.35
N GLY A 150 -16.07 -7.54 1.38
CA GLY A 150 -15.36 -8.38 0.41
C GLY A 150 -14.54 -7.51 -0.55
N ASN A 151 -13.51 -8.07 -1.20
CA ASN A 151 -12.64 -7.30 -2.13
C ASN A 151 -13.36 -6.75 -3.38
N ASN A 152 -14.62 -7.11 -3.58
CA ASN A 152 -15.47 -6.78 -4.70
C ASN A 152 -16.63 -5.86 -4.30
N TYR A 153 -16.58 -5.26 -3.09
CA TYR A 153 -17.63 -4.43 -2.53
C TYR A 153 -18.08 -3.30 -3.46
N ASP A 154 -17.14 -2.66 -4.16
CA ASP A 154 -17.42 -1.59 -5.12
C ASP A 154 -18.27 -2.04 -6.34
N VAL A 155 -18.40 -3.36 -6.54
CA VAL A 155 -19.07 -3.97 -7.71
C VAL A 155 -20.29 -4.81 -7.29
N ILE A 156 -20.20 -5.51 -6.16
CA ILE A 156 -21.28 -6.32 -5.58
C ILE A 156 -21.32 -6.01 -4.07
N PRO A 157 -22.26 -5.16 -3.61
CA PRO A 157 -22.31 -4.74 -2.21
C PRO A 157 -22.84 -5.88 -1.34
N ASN A 158 -21.96 -6.79 -0.95
CA ASN A 158 -22.20 -7.82 0.05
C ASN A 158 -21.25 -7.56 1.23
N SER A 159 -21.71 -6.77 2.20
CA SER A 159 -21.00 -6.58 3.45
C SER A 159 -21.65 -7.38 4.57
N VAL A 160 -20.82 -7.91 5.47
CA VAL A 160 -21.28 -8.36 6.78
C VAL A 160 -20.99 -7.22 7.73
N SER A 161 -22.05 -6.54 8.18
CA SER A 161 -21.91 -5.43 9.12
C SER A 161 -22.46 -5.78 10.49
N LEU A 162 -21.67 -5.48 11.52
CA LEU A 162 -22.14 -5.33 12.89
C LEU A 162 -22.51 -3.85 13.07
N ARG A 163 -23.80 -3.55 13.13
CA ARG A 163 -24.33 -2.19 13.02
C ARG A 163 -25.19 -1.81 14.22
N TYR A 164 -24.88 -0.67 14.82
CA TYR A 164 -25.64 -0.01 15.88
C TYR A 164 -26.26 1.30 15.38
N PHE A 165 -27.50 1.58 15.81
CA PHE A 165 -28.18 2.86 15.63
C PHE A 165 -28.62 3.36 17.00
N GLY A 166 -28.43 4.64 17.28
CA GLY A 166 -29.05 5.27 18.43
C GLY A 166 -30.27 6.11 18.06
N SER A 167 -30.83 6.78 19.07
CA SER A 167 -32.16 7.42 19.04
C SER A 167 -32.38 8.53 18.00
N LYS A 168 -31.33 8.99 17.32
CA LYS A 168 -31.36 10.13 16.37
C LYS A 168 -31.08 9.76 14.91
N HIS A 169 -31.02 8.49 14.54
CA HIS A 169 -30.77 8.07 13.15
C HIS A 169 -32.00 8.29 12.22
N ASN A 170 -31.77 8.59 10.93
CA ASN A 170 -32.77 9.10 9.96
C ASN A 170 -33.85 8.11 9.44
N PHE A 171 -34.03 6.94 10.05
CA PHE A 171 -35.09 5.97 9.67
C PHE A 171 -36.29 5.94 10.65
N GLY A 172 -36.43 6.96 11.50
CA GLY A 172 -37.45 6.99 12.56
C GLY A 172 -36.97 6.33 13.85
N THR A 173 -37.71 6.50 14.95
CA THR A 173 -37.30 6.05 16.29
C THR A 173 -37.29 4.52 16.49
N THR A 174 -37.65 3.75 15.45
CA THR A 174 -37.79 2.30 15.49
C THR A 174 -37.24 1.63 14.23
N LEU A 175 -36.54 0.50 14.36
CA LEU A 175 -36.13 -0.36 13.25
C LEU A 175 -36.89 -1.70 13.33
N MET A 176 -37.58 -2.10 12.26
CA MET A 176 -38.50 -3.26 12.27
C MET A 176 -39.54 -3.20 13.42
N GLY A 177 -39.95 -1.99 13.83
CA GLY A 177 -40.93 -1.77 14.91
C GLY A 177 -40.37 -1.78 16.33
N ILE A 178 -39.06 -1.94 16.54
CA ILE A 178 -38.42 -1.91 17.87
C ILE A 178 -37.70 -0.59 18.11
N PRO A 179 -37.87 0.06 19.29
CA PRO A 179 -37.06 1.21 19.71
C PRO A 179 -35.56 0.90 19.77
N VAL A 180 -34.74 1.78 19.21
CA VAL A 180 -33.28 1.60 19.05
C VAL A 180 -32.45 1.85 20.34
N GLN A 181 -32.96 1.43 21.50
CA GLN A 181 -32.31 1.62 22.80
C GLN A 181 -31.88 0.25 23.35
N LYS A 182 -30.58 0.09 23.66
CA LYS A 182 -29.96 -1.13 24.24
C LYS A 182 -29.95 -2.36 23.31
N MET A 183 -29.06 -2.34 22.31
CA MET A 183 -29.01 -3.35 21.24
C MET A 183 -28.32 -4.67 21.64
N GLY A 184 -28.64 -5.75 20.92
CA GLY A 184 -28.24 -7.13 21.21
C GLY A 184 -26.72 -7.39 21.19
N VAL A 185 -26.31 -8.38 21.97
CA VAL A 185 -24.95 -8.83 22.22
C VAL A 185 -24.69 -10.13 21.44
N LEU A 186 -23.54 -10.20 20.77
CA LEU A 186 -22.93 -11.43 20.26
C LEU A 186 -21.66 -11.69 21.10
N GLU A 187 -21.68 -12.70 21.95
CA GLU A 187 -20.62 -12.99 22.92
C GLU A 187 -20.17 -14.44 22.83
N TRP A 188 -18.88 -14.71 23.09
CA TRP A 188 -18.37 -16.07 23.23
C TRP A 188 -17.83 -16.28 24.64
N ILE A 189 -18.37 -17.26 25.37
CA ILE A 189 -17.90 -17.60 26.71
C ILE A 189 -16.94 -18.79 26.62
N ASN A 190 -15.71 -18.62 27.13
CA ASN A 190 -14.67 -19.66 27.24
C ASN A 190 -14.36 -20.42 25.94
N ALA A 191 -14.51 -19.76 24.79
CA ALA A 191 -14.29 -20.30 23.43
C ALA A 191 -15.20 -21.49 23.02
N SER A 192 -16.19 -21.88 23.83
CA SER A 192 -17.02 -23.07 23.57
C SER A 192 -18.50 -22.78 23.30
N THR A 193 -18.98 -21.57 23.60
CA THR A 193 -20.40 -21.23 23.42
C THR A 193 -20.57 -19.82 22.89
N ALA A 194 -21.17 -19.70 21.70
CA ALA A 194 -21.61 -18.43 21.13
C ALA A 194 -23.01 -18.08 21.68
N LEU A 195 -23.18 -16.86 22.16
CA LEU A 195 -24.42 -16.28 22.63
C LEU A 195 -24.85 -15.18 21.67
N ILE A 196 -26.11 -15.21 21.25
CA ILE A 196 -26.78 -14.08 20.58
C ILE A 196 -27.97 -13.73 21.46
N TYR A 197 -27.95 -12.58 22.12
CA TYR A 197 -29.00 -12.20 23.06
C TYR A 197 -29.27 -10.70 23.09
N THR A 198 -30.37 -10.30 23.69
CA THR A 198 -30.71 -8.91 23.99
C THR A 198 -30.83 -8.75 25.50
N PRO A 199 -30.20 -7.72 26.11
CA PRO A 199 -30.46 -7.38 27.50
C PRO A 199 -31.84 -6.73 27.64
N ASP A 200 -32.49 -6.90 28.80
CA ASP A 200 -33.85 -6.42 29.11
C ASP A 200 -34.98 -7.10 28.29
N ASN A 201 -36.25 -6.71 28.51
CA ASN A 201 -37.43 -7.29 27.83
C ASN A 201 -37.53 -6.86 26.34
N ILE A 202 -36.47 -7.10 25.59
CA ILE A 202 -36.35 -6.76 24.17
C ILE A 202 -36.24 -8.09 23.39
N PRO A 203 -37.01 -8.28 22.32
CA PRO A 203 -37.01 -9.51 21.55
C PRO A 203 -35.81 -9.62 20.58
N ILE A 204 -35.41 -10.85 20.27
CA ILE A 204 -34.42 -11.15 19.22
C ILE A 204 -35.18 -11.41 17.92
N ILE A 205 -34.87 -10.67 16.85
CA ILE A 205 -35.54 -10.79 15.54
C ILE A 205 -34.58 -11.23 14.46
N PHE A 206 -35.01 -12.18 13.64
CA PHE A 206 -34.41 -12.54 12.36
C PHE A 206 -35.33 -12.09 11.22
N GLY A 207 -34.77 -11.42 10.21
CA GLY A 207 -35.54 -10.81 9.13
C GLY A 207 -34.84 -10.85 7.77
N THR A 208 -35.63 -10.71 6.70
CA THR A 208 -35.15 -10.55 5.32
C THR A 208 -36.03 -9.54 4.60
N ASN A 209 -35.48 -8.78 3.65
CA ASN A 209 -36.21 -7.74 2.89
C ASN A 209 -36.93 -6.71 3.78
N ASN A 210 -36.29 -6.27 4.87
CA ASN A 210 -36.85 -5.35 5.88
C ASN A 210 -38.17 -5.85 6.52
N LYS A 211 -38.39 -7.17 6.55
CA LYS A 211 -39.53 -7.80 7.23
C LYS A 211 -39.03 -8.80 8.27
N GLU A 212 -39.65 -8.77 9.44
CA GLU A 212 -39.49 -9.79 10.47
C GLU A 212 -39.98 -11.15 9.94
N ARG A 213 -39.16 -12.20 10.14
CA ARG A 213 -39.46 -13.58 9.73
C ARG A 213 -39.56 -14.51 10.92
N MET A 214 -38.75 -14.28 11.94
CA MET A 214 -38.73 -15.06 13.16
C MET A 214 -38.37 -14.16 14.34
N ARG A 215 -38.98 -14.39 15.50
CA ARG A 215 -38.72 -13.66 16.73
C ARG A 215 -38.64 -14.60 17.91
N ILE A 216 -37.71 -14.35 18.83
CA ILE A 216 -37.80 -14.81 20.22
C ILE A 216 -38.33 -13.63 21.03
N SER A 217 -39.54 -13.75 21.56
CA SER A 217 -40.20 -12.69 22.32
C SER A 217 -39.55 -12.47 23.68
N GLU A 218 -39.83 -11.32 24.29
CA GLU A 218 -39.39 -10.96 25.64
C GLU A 218 -39.85 -11.94 26.72
N ASN A 219 -40.91 -12.73 26.46
CA ASN A 219 -41.41 -13.79 27.35
C ASN A 219 -40.87 -15.20 27.00
N GLY A 220 -39.86 -15.25 26.11
CA GLY A 220 -39.19 -16.48 25.66
C GLY A 220 -40.01 -17.34 24.69
N GLY A 221 -41.00 -16.76 24.00
CA GLY A 221 -41.78 -17.47 22.97
C GLY A 221 -41.16 -17.32 21.58
N LEU A 222 -41.02 -18.41 20.84
CA LEU A 222 -40.56 -18.41 19.46
C LEU A 222 -41.74 -18.18 18.49
N ALA A 223 -41.71 -17.11 17.72
CA ALA A 223 -42.68 -16.78 16.70
C ALA A 223 -42.05 -16.90 15.29
N ILE A 224 -42.70 -17.58 14.35
CA ILE A 224 -42.26 -17.72 12.95
C ILE A 224 -43.39 -17.23 12.04
N GLY A 225 -43.10 -16.24 11.19
CA GLY A 225 -44.09 -15.62 10.29
C GLY A 225 -45.16 -14.75 10.99
N THR A 226 -45.09 -14.59 12.31
CA THR A 226 -45.93 -13.70 13.14
C THR A 226 -45.05 -12.95 14.14
N THR A 227 -45.49 -11.78 14.59
CA THR A 227 -44.80 -10.96 15.60
C THR A 227 -45.30 -11.19 17.02
N ASN A 228 -46.40 -11.96 17.18
CA ASN A 228 -47.02 -12.24 18.47
C ASN A 228 -47.23 -13.75 18.63
N ALA A 229 -46.62 -14.33 19.66
CA ALA A 229 -46.82 -15.73 20.05
C ALA A 229 -47.95 -15.92 21.09
N GLY A 230 -48.54 -14.85 21.60
CA GLY A 230 -49.54 -14.88 22.66
C GLY A 230 -49.01 -15.59 23.90
N SER A 231 -49.80 -16.53 24.43
CA SER A 231 -49.39 -17.40 25.54
C SER A 231 -48.59 -18.64 25.10
N ALA A 232 -48.37 -18.86 23.79
CA ALA A 232 -47.68 -20.04 23.28
C ALA A 232 -46.15 -19.87 23.30
N LYS A 233 -45.43 -20.98 23.53
CA LYS A 233 -43.96 -21.01 23.46
C LYS A 233 -43.42 -21.15 22.03
N LEU A 234 -44.22 -21.69 21.10
CA LEU A 234 -43.94 -21.72 19.66
C LEU A 234 -45.22 -21.33 18.91
N ALA A 235 -45.16 -20.26 18.10
CA ALA A 235 -46.26 -19.82 17.25
C ALA A 235 -45.79 -19.69 15.80
N VAL A 236 -46.47 -20.36 14.86
CA VAL A 236 -46.14 -20.31 13.43
C VAL A 236 -47.34 -19.81 12.65
N SER A 237 -47.17 -18.70 11.92
CA SER A 237 -48.15 -18.20 10.96
C SER A 237 -47.87 -18.83 9.60
N GLY A 238 -48.61 -19.90 9.30
CA GLY A 238 -48.39 -20.76 8.15
C GLY A 238 -48.38 -22.23 8.56
N SER A 239 -47.99 -23.10 7.63
CA SER A 239 -47.96 -24.54 7.87
C SER A 239 -46.68 -24.98 8.57
N VAL A 240 -46.80 -25.87 9.56
CA VAL A 240 -45.68 -26.60 10.16
C VAL A 240 -45.73 -28.04 9.67
N VAL A 241 -44.62 -28.55 9.13
CA VAL A 241 -44.51 -29.93 8.64
C VAL A 241 -43.60 -30.71 9.57
N PHE A 242 -44.17 -31.64 10.34
CA PHE A 242 -43.41 -32.62 11.12
C PHE A 242 -43.24 -33.89 10.29
N SER A 243 -42.13 -33.99 9.56
CA SER A 243 -41.85 -35.12 8.66
C SER A 243 -41.82 -36.48 9.36
N ALA A 244 -41.47 -36.51 10.65
CA ALA A 244 -41.50 -37.71 11.47
C ALA A 244 -42.93 -38.23 11.78
N LEU A 245 -43.96 -37.41 11.56
CA LEU A 245 -45.38 -37.76 11.74
C LEU A 245 -46.10 -37.94 10.38
N LYS A 246 -45.33 -38.16 9.31
CA LYS A 246 -45.87 -38.37 7.97
C LYS A 246 -46.66 -39.70 7.95
N ASN A 247 -47.92 -39.65 7.52
CA ASN A 247 -48.90 -40.75 7.54
C ASN A 247 -49.40 -41.17 8.93
N CYS A 248 -49.27 -40.31 9.95
CA CYS A 248 -49.97 -40.56 11.22
C CYS A 248 -51.47 -40.31 11.07
N ASP A 249 -52.27 -41.26 11.53
CA ASP A 249 -53.74 -41.12 11.57
C ASP A 249 -54.17 -40.18 12.71
N THR A 250 -53.54 -40.34 13.88
CA THR A 250 -53.68 -39.42 15.01
C THR A 250 -52.31 -38.95 15.52
N ILE A 251 -52.27 -37.74 16.08
CA ILE A 251 -51.10 -37.19 16.77
C ILE A 251 -51.39 -37.27 18.26
N ASP A 252 -50.56 -38.00 19.01
CA ASP A 252 -50.66 -38.14 20.46
C ASP A 252 -49.44 -37.52 21.16
N THR A 253 -49.46 -37.49 22.48
CA THR A 253 -48.36 -37.02 23.32
C THR A 253 -47.85 -38.17 24.20
N ASP A 254 -46.55 -38.44 24.18
CA ASP A 254 -45.96 -39.45 25.09
C ASP A 254 -45.94 -38.96 26.56
N THR A 255 -45.48 -39.83 27.48
CA THR A 255 -45.38 -39.50 28.92
C THR A 255 -44.45 -38.31 29.22
N ASN A 256 -43.57 -37.93 28.27
CA ASN A 256 -42.66 -36.79 28.40
C ASN A 256 -43.18 -35.52 27.72
N GLY A 257 -44.36 -35.55 27.08
CA GLY A 257 -44.89 -34.38 26.38
C GLY A 257 -44.52 -34.29 24.90
N ASN A 258 -43.87 -35.30 24.31
CA ASN A 258 -43.45 -35.25 22.90
C ASN A 258 -44.61 -35.63 21.97
N LEU A 259 -44.75 -34.92 20.85
CA LEU A 259 -45.67 -35.31 19.78
C LEU A 259 -45.20 -36.62 19.15
N VAL A 260 -46.03 -37.65 19.21
CA VAL A 260 -45.78 -38.98 18.64
C VAL A 260 -46.90 -39.36 17.68
N CYS A 261 -46.59 -40.28 16.76
CA CYS A 261 -47.61 -40.90 15.95
C CYS A 261 -48.49 -41.75 16.87
N GLY A 262 -49.77 -41.41 16.99
CA GLY A 262 -50.72 -42.21 17.75
C GLY A 262 -50.88 -43.56 17.05
N SER A 263 -50.46 -44.63 17.71
CA SER A 263 -50.87 -45.98 17.37
C SER A 263 -52.14 -46.25 18.15
N ASP A 264 -53.29 -45.93 17.57
CA ASP A 264 -54.60 -46.25 18.13
C ASP A 264 -54.88 -47.76 18.04
N ALA A 265 -54.08 -48.51 18.79
CA ALA A 265 -54.36 -49.87 19.22
C ALA A 265 -53.61 -50.11 20.54
N SER A 266 -54.23 -49.69 21.65
CA SER A 266 -54.00 -50.12 23.03
C SER A 266 -52.66 -49.78 23.73
N GLY A 267 -52.67 -48.82 24.66
CA GLY A 267 -51.66 -48.69 25.72
C GLY A 267 -51.92 -47.52 26.69
N PRO A 268 -51.73 -47.65 28.03
CA PRO A 268 -52.44 -46.84 29.03
C PRO A 268 -51.61 -45.75 29.73
N GLY A 269 -52.19 -44.54 29.79
CA GLY A 269 -51.92 -43.47 30.76
C GLY A 269 -51.37 -42.20 30.11
N GLY A 270 -51.97 -41.01 30.13
CA GLY A 270 -53.19 -40.43 30.74
C GLY A 270 -53.02 -38.89 30.66
N GLY A 271 -53.99 -38.02 30.39
CA GLY A 271 -55.41 -38.17 30.08
C GLY A 271 -56.08 -36.84 29.66
N SER A 272 -57.41 -36.91 29.46
CA SER A 272 -58.42 -35.85 29.16
C SER A 272 -58.28 -35.14 27.81
N ALA A 273 -59.19 -35.25 26.83
CA ALA A 273 -60.57 -35.72 26.72
C ALA A 273 -60.68 -36.44 25.36
N PHE A 274 -61.34 -37.58 25.18
CA PHE A 274 -62.78 -37.77 25.22
C PHE A 274 -63.08 -39.21 25.65
N GLY A 275 -63.76 -39.36 26.79
CA GLY A 275 -64.10 -40.67 27.34
C GLY A 275 -65.26 -41.32 26.59
N THR A 276 -65.01 -42.52 26.08
CA THR A 276 -65.98 -43.49 25.58
C THR A 276 -66.84 -44.00 26.73
N GLY A 277 -67.98 -43.34 26.95
CA GLY A 277 -68.98 -43.74 27.94
C GLY A 277 -70.00 -42.63 28.11
N ASN A 278 -71.18 -42.81 27.50
CA ASN A 278 -72.28 -41.85 27.40
C ASN A 278 -72.07 -40.64 26.47
N VAL A 279 -72.24 -40.89 25.17
CA VAL A 279 -72.87 -39.93 24.24
C VAL A 279 -74.36 -40.32 24.00
N ILE A 280 -74.99 -41.02 24.96
CA ILE A 280 -76.42 -41.39 24.91
C ILE A 280 -77.11 -41.04 26.24
N ALA A 281 -76.85 -39.83 26.79
CA ALA A 281 -77.51 -39.40 28.02
C ALA A 281 -77.78 -37.89 28.18
N ILE A 282 -77.46 -37.01 27.21
CA ILE A 282 -77.70 -35.56 27.40
C ILE A 282 -78.29 -34.90 26.15
N GLY A 283 -79.26 -35.56 25.51
CA GLY A 283 -80.01 -34.96 24.41
C GLY A 283 -81.12 -35.83 23.80
N ASP A 284 -81.52 -36.91 24.46
CA ASP A 284 -82.37 -37.94 23.86
C ASP A 284 -83.71 -38.11 24.59
N ASN A 285 -84.80 -37.67 23.96
CA ASN A 285 -86.19 -37.64 24.47
C ASN A 285 -86.84 -39.04 24.67
N ARG A 286 -86.05 -40.11 24.88
CA ARG A 286 -86.51 -41.52 24.76
C ARG A 286 -86.54 -42.33 26.06
N TYR A 287 -86.35 -41.73 27.24
CA TYR A 287 -86.44 -42.44 28.54
C TYR A 287 -87.42 -41.76 29.51
N VAL A 288 -88.31 -42.55 30.14
CA VAL A 288 -89.30 -42.11 31.17
C VAL A 288 -88.89 -42.70 32.52
N ASN A 289 -88.61 -41.85 33.51
CA ASN A 289 -88.12 -42.28 34.82
C ASN A 289 -89.04 -41.82 35.99
N ILE A 290 -90.05 -40.97 35.76
CA ILE A 290 -90.99 -40.48 36.79
C ILE A 290 -92.44 -40.45 36.26
N ALA A 291 -93.43 -40.59 37.16
CA ALA A 291 -94.85 -40.45 36.83
C ALA A 291 -95.14 -39.04 36.26
N GLY A 292 -95.66 -39.00 35.02
CA GLY A 292 -95.96 -37.76 34.30
C GLY A 292 -94.99 -37.42 33.17
N ASP A 293 -93.91 -38.18 32.96
CA ASP A 293 -93.02 -37.99 31.81
C ASP A 293 -93.73 -38.35 30.48
N THR A 294 -93.49 -37.56 29.43
CA THR A 294 -94.02 -37.80 28.06
C THR A 294 -92.89 -37.99 27.06
N VAL A 295 -92.95 -39.07 26.27
CA VAL A 295 -92.01 -39.34 25.16
C VAL A 295 -92.61 -38.78 23.88
N ASN A 296 -91.98 -37.78 23.28
CA ASN A 296 -92.46 -37.17 22.02
C ASN A 296 -91.90 -37.88 20.76
N GLY A 297 -91.39 -39.11 20.92
CA GLY A 297 -90.80 -39.96 19.88
C GLY A 297 -90.96 -41.46 20.20
N ALA A 298 -90.48 -42.35 19.34
CA ALA A 298 -90.64 -43.80 19.54
C ALA A 298 -89.84 -44.31 20.76
N LEU A 299 -90.54 -44.90 21.73
CA LEU A 299 -89.96 -45.58 22.89
C LEU A 299 -89.68 -47.05 22.54
N VAL A 300 -88.40 -47.42 22.43
CA VAL A 300 -87.98 -48.82 22.16
C VAL A 300 -87.51 -49.46 23.47
N LEU A 301 -88.25 -50.46 23.95
CA LEU A 301 -87.94 -51.20 25.18
C LEU A 301 -87.50 -52.63 24.82
N ASN A 302 -86.26 -53.00 25.14
CA ASN A 302 -85.72 -54.35 24.89
C ASN A 302 -86.12 -55.34 26.01
N GLY A 303 -87.41 -55.44 26.28
CA GLY A 303 -87.98 -56.32 27.31
C GLY A 303 -89.51 -56.35 27.27
N THR A 304 -90.13 -57.22 28.08
CA THR A 304 -91.59 -57.34 28.13
C THR A 304 -92.22 -56.10 28.77
N VAL A 305 -93.05 -55.38 28.02
CA VAL A 305 -93.86 -54.27 28.53
C VAL A 305 -95.13 -54.84 29.16
N THR A 306 -95.34 -54.62 30.46
CA THR A 306 -96.56 -55.05 31.17
C THR A 306 -97.47 -53.84 31.43
N LEU A 307 -98.58 -53.75 30.69
CA LEU A 307 -99.62 -52.73 30.89
C LEU A 307 -100.75 -53.33 31.75
N ASN A 308 -100.68 -53.12 33.07
CA ASN A 308 -101.56 -53.79 34.04
C ASN A 308 -103.07 -53.52 33.83
N SER A 309 -103.43 -52.39 33.19
CA SER A 309 -104.81 -52.02 32.87
C SER A 309 -105.37 -52.68 31.60
N LEU A 310 -104.56 -53.40 30.83
CA LEU A 310 -104.94 -54.08 29.57
C LEU A 310 -104.74 -55.61 29.64
N LYS A 311 -104.58 -56.12 30.86
CA LYS A 311 -104.36 -57.54 31.11
C LYS A 311 -105.68 -58.29 30.79
N SER A 312 -105.63 -59.19 29.81
CA SER A 312 -106.77 -59.93 29.22
C SER A 312 -107.56 -59.24 28.11
N CYS A 313 -106.98 -58.23 27.43
CA CYS A 313 -107.51 -57.73 26.17
C CYS A 313 -107.20 -58.66 24.99
N ASP A 314 -108.18 -58.89 24.11
CA ASP A 314 -108.02 -59.69 22.89
C ASP A 314 -107.41 -58.83 21.77
N THR A 315 -107.97 -57.63 21.56
CA THR A 315 -107.42 -56.60 20.69
C THR A 315 -107.14 -55.31 21.47
N LEU A 316 -106.19 -54.51 20.97
CA LEU A 316 -105.81 -53.22 21.53
C LEU A 316 -106.24 -52.11 20.56
N ASP A 317 -107.19 -51.29 21.00
CA ASP A 317 -107.69 -50.12 20.26
C ASP A 317 -107.07 -48.84 20.81
N THR A 318 -107.20 -47.74 20.06
CA THR A 318 -106.84 -46.39 20.51
C THR A 318 -108.09 -45.53 20.58
N ASP A 319 -108.32 -44.81 21.69
CA ASP A 319 -109.45 -43.88 21.81
C ASP A 319 -109.24 -42.60 20.97
N SER A 320 -110.23 -41.71 20.94
CA SER A 320 -110.15 -40.44 20.20
C SER A 320 -109.06 -39.48 20.71
N ASN A 321 -108.47 -39.75 21.87
CA ASN A 321 -107.43 -38.94 22.51
C ASN A 321 -106.03 -39.58 22.37
N GLY A 322 -105.92 -40.74 21.71
CA GLY A 322 -104.63 -41.39 21.47
C GLY A 322 -104.19 -42.37 22.57
N ASN A 323 -105.06 -42.72 23.53
CA ASN A 323 -104.74 -43.66 24.60
C ASN A 323 -105.07 -45.11 24.20
N LEU A 324 -104.24 -46.08 24.61
CA LEU A 324 -104.48 -47.51 24.37
C LEU A 324 -105.58 -48.06 25.30
N GLN A 325 -106.58 -48.72 24.72
CA GLN A 325 -107.71 -49.36 25.41
C GLN A 325 -107.98 -50.78 24.87
N CYS A 326 -108.81 -51.54 25.58
CA CYS A 326 -109.25 -52.88 25.19
C CYS A 326 -110.26 -52.81 24.04
N GLY A 327 -110.00 -53.46 22.90
CA GLY A 327 -110.90 -53.52 21.75
C GLY A 327 -112.01 -54.58 21.91
N THR A 328 -113.12 -54.40 21.20
CA THR A 328 -114.35 -55.24 21.31
C THR A 328 -114.77 -55.90 19.98
N ASP A 329 -113.83 -56.37 19.15
CA ASP A 329 -114.14 -56.92 17.83
C ASP A 329 -114.55 -58.40 17.85
N ALA A 330 -115.85 -58.64 18.04
CA ALA A 330 -116.52 -59.80 17.47
C ALA A 330 -117.50 -59.34 16.39
N VAL A 331 -117.09 -59.37 15.10
CA VAL A 331 -117.79 -59.92 13.91
C VAL A 331 -117.40 -59.24 12.58
N GLY A 332 -117.19 -60.07 11.56
CA GLY A 332 -116.50 -59.72 10.30
C GLY A 332 -117.27 -58.94 9.24
N GLY A 333 -116.50 -58.59 8.21
CA GLY A 333 -116.98 -58.26 6.86
C GLY A 333 -117.76 -56.97 6.69
N GLY A 334 -117.03 -55.85 6.62
CA GLY A 334 -117.38 -54.74 5.72
C GLY A 334 -117.79 -53.44 6.42
N THR A 335 -116.89 -52.46 6.44
CA THR A 335 -116.95 -51.22 5.64
C THR A 335 -116.07 -50.13 6.27
N ALA A 336 -115.29 -49.45 5.41
CA ALA A 336 -114.67 -48.13 5.60
C ALA A 336 -113.64 -47.93 6.73
N PHE A 337 -112.35 -47.95 6.39
CA PHE A 337 -111.34 -46.86 6.47
C PHE A 337 -110.10 -47.34 5.66
N GLY A 338 -109.40 -46.60 4.80
CA GLY A 338 -109.37 -45.16 4.58
C GLY A 338 -107.96 -44.59 4.73
N THR A 339 -107.07 -44.86 3.75
CA THR A 339 -105.80 -44.18 3.40
C THR A 339 -104.54 -44.34 4.26
N GLY A 340 -103.44 -44.81 3.63
CA GLY A 340 -102.08 -44.35 4.01
C GLY A 340 -100.88 -45.30 3.99
N ASN A 341 -100.72 -46.22 3.04
CA ASN A 341 -99.52 -46.38 2.16
C ASN A 341 -99.35 -47.80 1.61
N VAL A 342 -99.90 -47.96 0.43
CA VAL A 342 -99.74 -49.05 -0.51
C VAL A 342 -98.58 -48.67 -1.44
N ILE A 343 -97.34 -49.05 -1.10
CA ILE A 343 -96.16 -48.81 -1.98
C ILE A 343 -95.29 -50.07 -2.19
N ALA A 344 -95.51 -51.17 -1.46
CA ALA A 344 -94.52 -52.27 -1.48
C ALA A 344 -94.78 -53.46 -2.43
N ILE A 345 -95.92 -53.58 -3.12
CA ILE A 345 -96.28 -54.88 -3.76
C ILE A 345 -96.70 -54.79 -5.26
N GLY A 346 -96.60 -53.64 -5.95
CA GLY A 346 -97.09 -53.61 -7.35
C GLY A 346 -96.65 -52.46 -8.27
N ASP A 347 -95.43 -51.95 -8.16
CA ASP A 347 -94.97 -50.82 -8.98
C ASP A 347 -93.79 -51.16 -9.91
N ASN A 348 -94.01 -51.10 -11.23
CA ASN A 348 -93.02 -51.32 -12.32
C ASN A 348 -91.92 -50.23 -12.42
N ARG A 349 -91.77 -49.37 -11.40
CA ARG A 349 -90.81 -48.25 -11.38
C ARG A 349 -89.54 -48.51 -10.55
N TYR A 350 -89.46 -49.62 -9.82
CA TYR A 350 -88.31 -49.95 -8.98
C TYR A 350 -87.69 -51.31 -9.39
N ILE A 351 -86.36 -51.35 -9.51
CA ILE A 351 -85.59 -52.60 -9.62
C ILE A 351 -85.34 -53.07 -8.18
N ASN A 352 -86.15 -53.99 -7.69
CA ASN A 352 -86.13 -54.47 -6.30
C ASN A 352 -85.70 -55.95 -6.18
N VAL A 353 -85.76 -56.73 -7.27
CA VAL A 353 -85.31 -58.13 -7.31
C VAL A 353 -84.43 -58.45 -8.52
N SER A 354 -83.71 -59.58 -8.45
CA SER A 354 -82.84 -60.03 -9.55
C SER A 354 -83.68 -60.37 -10.80
N GLY A 355 -83.28 -59.79 -11.95
CA GLY A 355 -83.95 -60.00 -13.24
C GLY A 355 -84.93 -58.90 -13.64
N ASP A 356 -85.18 -57.89 -12.78
CA ASP A 356 -86.03 -56.76 -13.11
C ASP A 356 -85.49 -55.95 -14.32
N THR A 357 -86.39 -55.53 -15.21
CA THR A 357 -86.08 -54.71 -16.39
C THR A 357 -86.82 -53.38 -16.33
N MET A 358 -86.16 -52.27 -16.67
CA MET A 358 -86.82 -50.99 -16.89
C MET A 358 -86.77 -50.58 -18.36
N THR A 359 -87.84 -49.97 -18.86
CA THR A 359 -87.97 -49.52 -20.25
C THR A 359 -87.72 -48.01 -20.41
N GLY A 360 -87.38 -47.31 -19.32
CA GLY A 360 -87.07 -45.87 -19.28
C GLY A 360 -85.72 -45.55 -18.62
N PRO A 361 -85.28 -44.28 -18.62
CA PRO A 361 -83.99 -43.88 -18.05
C PRO A 361 -83.98 -44.03 -16.52
N LEU A 362 -82.92 -44.64 -16.00
CA LEU A 362 -82.62 -44.68 -14.56
C LEU A 362 -81.95 -43.36 -14.13
N SER A 363 -82.61 -42.61 -13.24
CA SER A 363 -82.00 -41.45 -12.57
C SER A 363 -81.74 -41.79 -11.10
N VAL A 364 -80.47 -41.88 -10.70
CA VAL A 364 -80.05 -42.11 -9.31
C VAL A 364 -79.47 -40.81 -8.75
N ASN A 365 -80.08 -40.26 -7.70
CA ASN A 365 -79.64 -39.02 -7.07
C ASN A 365 -78.73 -39.33 -5.86
N GLY A 366 -77.62 -40.02 -6.13
CA GLY A 366 -76.68 -40.51 -5.13
C GLY A 366 -75.61 -41.44 -5.73
N ALA A 367 -74.68 -41.92 -4.91
CA ALA A 367 -73.70 -42.91 -5.34
C ALA A 367 -74.40 -44.25 -5.66
N THR A 368 -74.07 -44.84 -6.82
CA THR A 368 -74.57 -46.15 -7.25
C THR A 368 -73.42 -47.12 -7.45
N THR A 369 -73.64 -48.39 -7.16
CA THR A 369 -72.65 -49.48 -7.32
C THR A 369 -73.26 -50.59 -8.15
N PHE A 370 -72.62 -50.96 -9.27
CA PHE A 370 -72.99 -52.13 -10.05
C PHE A 370 -72.12 -53.31 -9.61
N GLN A 371 -72.72 -54.30 -8.96
CA GLN A 371 -72.02 -55.51 -8.51
C GLN A 371 -71.87 -56.48 -9.70
N GLY A 372 -70.83 -56.31 -10.52
CA GLY A 372 -70.56 -57.11 -11.72
C GLY A 372 -70.04 -56.29 -12.90
N ALA A 373 -69.93 -56.90 -14.08
CA ALA A 373 -69.57 -56.18 -15.30
C ALA A 373 -70.74 -55.31 -15.78
N ALA A 374 -70.50 -54.01 -16.01
CA ALA A 374 -71.47 -53.09 -16.60
C ALA A 374 -71.25 -53.00 -18.12
N THR A 375 -72.29 -53.26 -18.90
CA THR A 375 -72.27 -53.12 -20.37
C THR A 375 -73.08 -51.89 -20.76
N PHE A 376 -72.43 -50.89 -21.34
CA PHE A 376 -73.09 -49.72 -21.91
C PHE A 376 -73.30 -49.93 -23.41
N GLY A 377 -74.54 -49.84 -23.89
CA GLY A 377 -74.87 -50.16 -25.28
C GLY A 377 -74.47 -49.10 -26.32
N ASN A 378 -73.99 -47.94 -25.89
CA ASN A 378 -73.54 -46.85 -26.77
C ASN A 378 -72.44 -46.03 -26.07
N THR A 379 -72.60 -44.70 -25.95
CA THR A 379 -71.59 -43.82 -25.33
C THR A 379 -71.76 -43.65 -23.82
N LEU A 380 -70.66 -43.39 -23.12
CA LEU A 380 -70.65 -43.06 -21.68
C LEU A 380 -70.53 -41.54 -21.52
N ARG A 381 -71.49 -40.89 -20.87
CA ARG A 381 -71.45 -39.44 -20.59
C ARG A 381 -71.18 -39.19 -19.12
N LEU A 382 -70.01 -38.63 -18.79
CA LEU A 382 -69.60 -38.29 -17.42
C LEU A 382 -69.46 -36.77 -17.29
N ASN A 383 -70.08 -36.17 -16.27
CA ASN A 383 -70.02 -34.72 -16.02
C ASN A 383 -70.31 -33.84 -17.24
N GLY A 384 -71.20 -34.28 -18.13
CA GLY A 384 -71.58 -33.55 -19.33
C GLY A 384 -70.66 -33.73 -20.55
N VAL A 385 -69.64 -34.59 -20.47
CA VAL A 385 -68.75 -34.94 -21.57
C VAL A 385 -69.08 -36.34 -22.06
N THR A 386 -69.32 -36.48 -23.37
CA THR A 386 -69.62 -37.77 -24.01
C THR A 386 -68.31 -38.42 -24.46
N TYR A 387 -68.04 -39.63 -24.00
CA TYR A 387 -66.91 -40.45 -24.46
C TYR A 387 -67.39 -41.61 -25.32
N THR A 388 -66.84 -41.70 -26.53
CA THR A 388 -67.03 -42.80 -27.46
C THR A 388 -65.80 -43.70 -27.43
N PHE A 389 -65.96 -44.92 -26.90
CA PHE A 389 -64.88 -45.90 -26.79
C PHE A 389 -64.65 -46.64 -28.13
N PRO A 390 -63.42 -47.09 -28.44
CA PRO A 390 -63.18 -47.99 -29.56
C PRO A 390 -63.96 -49.30 -29.43
N SER A 391 -64.38 -49.88 -30.55
CA SER A 391 -65.13 -51.15 -30.58
C SER A 391 -64.27 -52.40 -30.34
N SER A 392 -62.96 -52.24 -30.16
CA SER A 392 -62.01 -53.31 -29.84
C SER A 392 -60.97 -52.82 -28.83
N ASP A 393 -60.39 -53.73 -28.07
CA ASP A 393 -59.31 -53.42 -27.14
C ASP A 393 -58.00 -53.05 -27.89
N GLY A 394 -57.10 -52.36 -27.20
CA GLY A 394 -55.76 -52.03 -27.69
C GLY A 394 -54.83 -53.23 -27.62
N THR A 395 -53.78 -53.24 -28.43
CA THR A 395 -52.69 -54.21 -28.21
C THR A 395 -51.86 -53.81 -26.99
N ALA A 396 -51.13 -54.76 -26.40
CA ALA A 396 -50.35 -54.53 -25.18
C ALA A 396 -49.46 -53.26 -25.29
N GLY A 397 -49.54 -52.38 -24.30
CA GLY A 397 -48.82 -51.10 -24.29
C GLY A 397 -49.50 -49.97 -25.06
N HIS A 398 -50.82 -50.00 -25.27
CA HIS A 398 -51.60 -48.88 -25.78
C HIS A 398 -52.42 -48.21 -24.66
N VAL A 399 -52.65 -46.91 -24.80
CA VAL A 399 -53.53 -46.09 -23.94
C VAL A 399 -54.62 -45.42 -24.76
N LEU A 400 -55.77 -45.13 -24.15
CA LEU A 400 -56.84 -44.36 -24.79
C LEU A 400 -56.48 -42.87 -24.80
N LYS A 401 -56.49 -42.25 -25.99
CA LYS A 401 -56.34 -40.80 -26.16
C LYS A 401 -57.63 -40.19 -26.69
N THR A 402 -57.96 -38.98 -26.22
CA THR A 402 -59.11 -38.22 -26.70
C THR A 402 -58.70 -37.25 -27.82
N ASP A 403 -59.57 -37.09 -28.81
CA ASP A 403 -59.45 -36.08 -29.88
C ASP A 403 -59.96 -34.69 -29.46
N SER A 404 -60.32 -34.50 -28.19
CA SER A 404 -60.98 -33.28 -27.65
C SER A 404 -62.43 -33.07 -28.09
N ALA A 405 -62.96 -33.94 -28.96
CA ALA A 405 -64.38 -33.98 -29.35
C ALA A 405 -65.13 -35.16 -28.70
N GLY A 406 -64.44 -35.98 -27.90
CA GLY A 406 -65.01 -37.09 -27.14
C GLY A 406 -64.80 -38.47 -27.77
N HIS A 407 -64.14 -38.58 -28.93
CA HIS A 407 -63.73 -39.88 -29.44
C HIS A 407 -62.45 -40.34 -28.77
N LEU A 408 -62.48 -41.54 -28.23
CA LEU A 408 -61.32 -42.21 -27.68
C LEU A 408 -60.74 -43.14 -28.74
N THR A 409 -59.41 -43.14 -28.90
CA THR A 409 -58.69 -44.04 -29.81
C THR A 409 -57.51 -44.66 -29.08
N TRP A 410 -57.23 -45.95 -29.33
CA TRP A 410 -56.02 -46.58 -28.82
C TRP A 410 -54.81 -46.02 -29.56
N SER A 411 -53.85 -45.53 -28.79
CA SER A 411 -52.56 -45.06 -29.30
C SER A 411 -51.47 -45.75 -28.49
N ALA A 412 -50.35 -46.07 -29.12
CA ALA A 412 -49.21 -46.62 -28.41
C ALA A 412 -48.85 -45.72 -27.22
N ASP A 413 -48.61 -46.36 -26.08
CA ASP A 413 -48.19 -45.72 -24.85
C ASP A 413 -46.70 -45.38 -24.97
N ASN A 414 -46.41 -44.31 -25.71
CA ASN A 414 -45.05 -43.83 -25.94
C ASN A 414 -44.45 -43.17 -24.68
N ILE A 415 -44.53 -43.81 -23.51
CA ILE A 415 -43.75 -43.46 -22.33
C ILE A 415 -42.27 -43.70 -22.67
N GLY A 416 -41.62 -42.66 -23.21
CA GLY A 416 -40.18 -42.61 -23.46
C GLY A 416 -39.72 -42.48 -24.91
N THR A 417 -40.60 -42.59 -25.91
CA THR A 417 -40.20 -42.49 -27.34
C THR A 417 -41.01 -41.48 -28.17
N ALA A 418 -41.95 -40.76 -27.56
CA ALA A 418 -42.59 -39.59 -28.18
C ALA A 418 -41.74 -38.32 -27.96
N SER A 419 -40.76 -38.11 -28.84
CA SER A 419 -40.54 -36.85 -29.60
C SER A 419 -40.59 -35.46 -28.92
N THR A 420 -40.51 -35.32 -27.60
CA THR A 420 -40.59 -33.99 -26.94
C THR A 420 -39.24 -33.39 -26.56
N TYR A 421 -38.17 -34.19 -26.55
CA TYR A 421 -36.82 -33.71 -26.25
C TYR A 421 -36.01 -33.56 -27.53
N THR A 422 -36.05 -32.38 -28.14
CA THR A 422 -35.06 -31.99 -29.13
C THR A 422 -33.83 -31.49 -28.39
N ALA A 423 -32.66 -32.07 -28.64
CA ALA A 423 -31.42 -31.50 -28.13
C ALA A 423 -31.24 -30.11 -28.75
N GLY A 424 -31.18 -29.08 -27.91
CA GLY A 424 -30.88 -27.72 -28.36
C GLY A 424 -29.48 -27.63 -28.98
N GLN A 425 -29.18 -26.52 -29.65
CA GLN A 425 -27.88 -26.32 -30.29
C GLN A 425 -26.73 -26.58 -29.31
N GLY A 426 -25.86 -27.52 -29.68
CA GLY A 426 -24.69 -27.91 -28.89
C GLY A 426 -24.90 -28.98 -27.83
N LEU A 427 -26.11 -29.52 -27.71
CA LEU A 427 -26.40 -30.73 -26.98
C LEU A 427 -26.66 -31.89 -27.95
N VAL A 428 -26.35 -33.11 -27.52
CA VAL A 428 -26.69 -34.35 -28.21
C VAL A 428 -27.50 -35.20 -27.25
N LEU A 429 -28.69 -35.63 -27.66
CA LEU A 429 -29.50 -36.60 -26.92
C LEU A 429 -29.09 -38.01 -27.37
N ASN A 430 -28.51 -38.78 -26.46
CA ASN A 430 -28.16 -40.18 -26.71
C ASN A 430 -28.98 -41.07 -25.76
N GLY A 431 -30.00 -41.73 -26.30
CA GLY A 431 -31.01 -42.41 -25.49
C GLY A 431 -31.77 -41.39 -24.62
N SER A 432 -31.59 -41.49 -23.30
CA SER A 432 -32.21 -40.61 -22.29
C SER A 432 -31.25 -39.55 -21.71
N ALA A 433 -30.01 -39.47 -22.18
CA ALA A 433 -29.00 -38.56 -21.63
C ALA A 433 -28.67 -37.41 -22.60
N PHE A 434 -28.78 -36.17 -22.12
CA PHE A 434 -28.21 -35.00 -22.81
C PHE A 434 -26.71 -34.91 -22.53
N LYS A 435 -25.91 -34.85 -23.58
CA LYS A 435 -24.46 -34.61 -23.53
C LYS A 435 -24.13 -33.33 -24.30
N LEU A 436 -22.97 -32.73 -24.03
CA LEU A 436 -22.39 -31.74 -24.95
C LEU A 436 -22.06 -32.43 -26.28
N GLY A 437 -22.41 -31.81 -27.40
CA GLY A 437 -21.97 -32.26 -28.71
C GLY A 437 -20.45 -32.13 -28.86
N SER A 438 -19.84 -32.98 -29.70
CA SER A 438 -18.42 -32.88 -30.03
C SER A 438 -18.05 -31.57 -30.73
N SER A 439 -19.05 -30.87 -31.27
CA SER A 439 -18.97 -29.51 -31.79
C SER A 439 -20.31 -28.82 -31.57
N PHE A 440 -20.27 -27.57 -31.13
CA PHE A 440 -21.44 -26.71 -31.02
C PHE A 440 -21.14 -25.38 -31.71
N SER A 441 -22.02 -24.96 -32.60
CA SER A 441 -21.86 -23.75 -33.40
C SER A 441 -23.10 -22.86 -33.29
N GLY A 442 -22.92 -21.55 -33.38
CA GLY A 442 -24.02 -20.57 -33.38
C GLY A 442 -24.48 -20.06 -32.01
N THR A 443 -23.83 -20.43 -30.90
CA THR A 443 -24.12 -19.92 -29.55
C THR A 443 -22.84 -19.51 -28.81
N THR A 444 -22.93 -18.57 -27.87
CA THR A 444 -21.81 -18.22 -26.97
C THR A 444 -21.62 -19.33 -25.93
N LEU A 445 -20.39 -19.85 -25.78
CA LEU A 445 -20.04 -20.72 -24.66
C LEU A 445 -19.67 -19.87 -23.45
N LYS A 446 -20.48 -19.90 -22.40
CA LYS A 446 -20.16 -19.26 -21.11
C LYS A 446 -19.89 -20.33 -20.06
N ILE A 447 -18.65 -20.43 -19.61
CA ILE A 447 -18.24 -21.35 -18.55
C ILE A 447 -18.29 -20.58 -17.22
N TYR A 448 -19.17 -21.00 -16.31
CA TYR A 448 -19.16 -20.53 -14.93
C TYR A 448 -18.23 -21.45 -14.12
N GLY A 449 -17.00 -21.00 -13.86
CA GLY A 449 -15.97 -21.76 -13.16
C GLY A 449 -14.71 -21.99 -14.00
N THR A 450 -14.05 -23.14 -13.82
CA THR A 450 -12.79 -23.48 -14.49
C THR A 450 -13.04 -24.39 -15.69
N ALA A 451 -12.61 -23.96 -16.89
CA ALA A 451 -12.45 -24.88 -18.02
C ALA A 451 -11.23 -25.78 -17.75
N SER A 452 -11.41 -27.09 -17.70
CA SER A 452 -10.34 -28.06 -17.43
C SER A 452 -10.29 -29.14 -18.52
N GLY A 453 -9.10 -29.68 -18.78
CA GLY A 453 -8.78 -30.61 -19.85
C GLY A 453 -7.32 -30.45 -20.27
N ASP A 454 -6.83 -31.31 -21.16
CA ASP A 454 -5.42 -31.27 -21.59
C ASP A 454 -5.09 -30.04 -22.44
N VAL A 455 -6.04 -29.58 -23.26
CA VAL A 455 -5.84 -28.47 -24.21
C VAL A 455 -7.08 -27.58 -24.26
N LEU A 456 -6.89 -26.27 -24.06
CA LEU A 456 -7.82 -25.23 -24.49
C LEU A 456 -7.31 -24.62 -25.80
N HIS A 457 -7.91 -25.01 -26.93
CA HIS A 457 -7.52 -24.55 -28.26
C HIS A 457 -8.45 -23.43 -28.76
N ALA A 458 -7.87 -22.30 -29.18
CA ALA A 458 -8.60 -21.20 -29.82
C ALA A 458 -8.13 -21.05 -31.27
N GLU A 459 -8.96 -21.49 -32.22
CA GLU A 459 -8.59 -21.58 -33.64
C GLU A 459 -8.23 -20.23 -34.28
N ARG A 460 -8.86 -19.14 -33.83
CA ARG A 460 -8.62 -17.80 -34.37
C ARG A 460 -8.14 -16.81 -33.32
N ARG A 461 -8.83 -16.75 -32.17
CA ARG A 461 -8.58 -15.71 -31.17
C ARG A 461 -9.07 -16.11 -29.79
N LEU A 462 -8.26 -15.85 -28.77
CA LEU A 462 -8.64 -15.86 -27.37
C LEU A 462 -8.55 -14.42 -26.86
N GLU A 463 -9.70 -13.78 -26.61
CA GLU A 463 -9.73 -12.44 -25.99
C GLU A 463 -9.88 -12.55 -24.48
N ALA A 464 -9.03 -11.83 -23.75
CA ALA A 464 -9.22 -11.58 -22.33
C ALA A 464 -9.49 -10.08 -22.13
N SER A 465 -10.67 -9.73 -21.58
CA SER A 465 -10.99 -8.35 -21.19
C SER A 465 -10.39 -7.95 -19.84
N GLY A 466 -9.79 -8.92 -19.14
CA GLY A 466 -9.04 -8.73 -17.89
C GLY A 466 -7.65 -9.37 -18.00
N ILE A 467 -7.16 -9.93 -16.89
CA ILE A 467 -5.82 -10.54 -16.84
C ILE A 467 -5.86 -11.94 -17.46
N LEU A 468 -5.01 -12.18 -18.48
CA LEU A 468 -4.60 -13.52 -18.88
C LEU A 468 -3.38 -13.94 -18.03
N SER A 469 -3.61 -14.72 -16.97
CA SER A 469 -2.53 -15.24 -16.10
C SER A 469 -2.18 -16.67 -16.48
N VAL A 470 -0.93 -16.90 -16.87
CA VAL A 470 -0.40 -18.24 -17.18
C VAL A 470 0.68 -18.58 -16.17
N LYS A 471 0.46 -19.65 -15.39
CA LYS A 471 1.42 -20.12 -14.37
C LYS A 471 2.53 -21.00 -14.95
N GLY A 472 2.30 -21.59 -16.12
CA GLY A 472 3.26 -22.42 -16.84
C GLY A 472 4.05 -21.64 -17.87
N ALA A 473 4.84 -22.34 -18.68
CA ALA A 473 5.57 -21.74 -19.80
C ALA A 473 4.62 -21.21 -20.88
N VAL A 474 4.89 -20.00 -21.37
CA VAL A 474 4.19 -19.40 -22.53
C VAL A 474 5.13 -19.49 -23.74
N THR A 475 4.67 -20.13 -24.82
CA THR A 475 5.41 -20.19 -26.09
C THR A 475 4.69 -19.37 -27.14
N LEU A 476 5.25 -18.23 -27.54
CA LEU A 476 4.74 -17.38 -28.61
C LEU A 476 5.43 -17.77 -29.93
N GLN A 477 4.82 -18.66 -30.70
CA GLN A 477 5.49 -19.28 -31.86
C GLN A 477 5.97 -18.28 -32.93
N SER A 478 5.24 -17.18 -33.12
CA SER A 478 5.63 -16.11 -34.05
C SER A 478 6.82 -15.28 -33.57
N LEU A 479 7.24 -15.45 -32.30
CA LEU A 479 8.36 -14.77 -31.66
C LEU A 479 9.48 -15.76 -31.29
N LYS A 480 9.51 -16.91 -31.98
CA LYS A 480 10.56 -17.91 -31.80
C LYS A 480 11.92 -17.31 -32.20
N ASN A 481 12.90 -17.38 -31.29
CA ASN A 481 14.22 -16.73 -31.39
C ASN A 481 14.22 -15.21 -31.20
N CYS A 482 13.16 -14.62 -30.62
CA CYS A 482 13.24 -13.25 -30.15
C CYS A 482 14.12 -13.15 -28.93
N ASP A 483 15.15 -12.31 -29.02
CA ASP A 483 16.04 -12.01 -27.91
C ASP A 483 15.30 -11.19 -26.84
N THR A 484 14.46 -10.25 -27.28
CA THR A 484 13.58 -9.47 -26.41
C THR A 484 12.14 -9.42 -26.95
N LEU A 485 11.18 -9.43 -26.02
CA LEU A 485 9.76 -9.19 -26.28
C LEU A 485 9.49 -7.70 -26.02
N ASP A 486 9.03 -6.98 -27.04
CA ASP A 486 8.65 -5.57 -26.94
C ASP A 486 7.16 -5.40 -27.25
N THR A 487 6.59 -4.26 -26.88
CA THR A 487 5.21 -3.88 -27.17
C THR A 487 5.20 -2.73 -28.18
N ASP A 488 4.51 -2.86 -29.32
CA ASP A 488 4.37 -1.73 -30.25
C ASP A 488 3.50 -0.61 -29.64
N VAL A 489 3.40 0.49 -30.38
CA VAL A 489 2.53 1.63 -30.06
C VAL A 489 1.04 1.26 -29.91
N ASN A 490 0.63 0.09 -30.40
CA ASN A 490 -0.75 -0.41 -30.31
C ASN A 490 -0.93 -1.46 -29.20
N GLY A 491 0.11 -1.79 -28.42
CA GLY A 491 0.02 -2.79 -27.36
C GLY A 491 0.32 -4.23 -27.79
N ASN A 492 0.76 -4.47 -29.03
CA ASN A 492 1.04 -5.83 -29.52
C ASN A 492 2.43 -6.28 -29.12
N LEU A 493 2.56 -7.55 -28.68
CA LEU A 493 3.86 -8.16 -28.44
C LEU A 493 4.57 -8.49 -29.76
N LEU A 494 5.82 -8.04 -29.91
CA LEU A 494 6.66 -8.29 -31.07
C LEU A 494 8.11 -8.60 -30.67
N CYS A 495 8.89 -9.00 -31.67
CA CYS A 495 10.32 -9.23 -31.55
C CYS A 495 11.03 -7.89 -31.51
N GLY A 496 11.58 -7.49 -30.37
CA GLY A 496 12.33 -6.24 -30.28
C GLY A 496 13.51 -6.26 -31.26
N THR A 497 13.54 -5.32 -32.20
CA THR A 497 14.77 -4.99 -32.95
C THR A 497 15.48 -3.93 -32.15
N ASP A 498 16.49 -4.30 -31.37
CA ASP A 498 17.30 -3.40 -30.53
C ASP A 498 18.24 -2.52 -31.38
N ALA A 499 17.66 -1.68 -32.23
CA ALA A 499 18.37 -0.61 -32.91
C ALA A 499 17.55 0.68 -32.82
N VAL A 500 17.66 1.31 -31.65
CA VAL A 500 17.29 2.70 -31.31
C VAL A 500 15.85 3.17 -31.61
N GLY A 501 15.05 3.30 -30.53
CA GLY A 501 14.06 4.40 -30.44
C GLY A 501 12.77 4.10 -29.69
N GLY A 502 12.69 4.55 -28.43
CA GLY A 502 11.47 5.13 -27.88
C GLY A 502 10.62 4.31 -26.91
N GLY A 503 11.14 4.02 -25.72
CA GLY A 503 10.31 3.51 -24.63
C GLY A 503 11.15 3.12 -23.43
N THR A 504 11.06 3.91 -22.37
CA THR A 504 11.81 3.75 -21.13
C THR A 504 11.61 2.36 -20.51
N ALA A 505 12.75 1.71 -20.21
CA ALA A 505 13.00 0.86 -19.05
C ALA A 505 13.18 -0.66 -19.26
N PHE A 506 14.44 -1.08 -19.03
CA PHE A 506 14.96 -2.41 -18.62
C PHE A 506 15.17 -3.51 -19.69
N GLY A 507 16.41 -3.58 -20.20
CA GLY A 507 16.97 -4.73 -20.92
C GLY A 507 18.39 -5.06 -20.41
N THR A 508 18.62 -6.33 -20.06
CA THR A 508 19.63 -6.85 -19.11
C THR A 508 21.07 -6.98 -19.63
N GLY A 509 21.55 -6.05 -20.46
CA GLY A 509 22.88 -6.14 -21.07
C GLY A 509 23.92 -5.09 -20.62
N ASN A 510 23.51 -3.94 -20.06
CA ASN A 510 24.42 -2.80 -19.79
C ASN A 510 24.05 -2.05 -18.50
N VAL A 511 23.85 -2.77 -17.40
CA VAL A 511 23.53 -2.15 -16.08
C VAL A 511 24.75 -1.51 -15.41
N ILE A 512 25.96 -1.62 -15.96
CA ILE A 512 27.17 -0.99 -15.41
C ILE A 512 27.22 0.54 -15.66
N THR A 513 26.53 1.09 -16.66
CA THR A 513 26.68 2.52 -17.01
C THR A 513 25.64 3.45 -16.39
N ILE A 514 24.58 2.94 -15.74
CA ILE A 514 23.51 3.80 -15.19
C ILE A 514 23.26 3.55 -13.68
N GLY A 515 23.66 2.40 -13.13
CA GLY A 515 23.46 2.07 -11.70
C GLY A 515 24.73 2.08 -10.83
N ASP A 516 25.87 2.48 -11.40
CA ASP A 516 27.17 2.37 -10.74
C ASP A 516 27.71 3.77 -10.36
N ASN A 517 27.79 4.05 -9.06
CA ASN A 517 28.36 5.28 -8.48
C ASN A 517 29.83 5.55 -8.87
N ARG A 518 30.45 4.67 -9.68
CA ARG A 518 31.79 4.82 -10.24
C ARG A 518 31.85 5.57 -11.58
N TYR A 519 30.71 5.87 -12.23
CA TYR A 519 30.67 6.62 -13.50
C TYR A 519 29.93 7.95 -13.36
N VAL A 520 30.47 9.00 -13.98
CA VAL A 520 29.86 10.35 -14.13
C VAL A 520 29.53 10.50 -15.60
N ASN A 521 28.27 10.28 -15.97
CA ASN A 521 27.83 10.14 -17.36
C ASN A 521 26.93 11.29 -17.83
N VAL A 522 26.33 12.05 -16.90
CA VAL A 522 25.59 13.28 -17.22
C VAL A 522 26.09 14.48 -16.41
N THR A 523 25.81 15.68 -16.92
CA THR A 523 26.13 16.93 -16.23
C THR A 523 25.43 16.97 -14.88
N GLY A 524 26.22 17.03 -13.79
CA GLY A 524 25.71 17.04 -12.42
C GLY A 524 25.91 15.73 -11.65
N ASP A 525 26.36 14.66 -12.30
CA ASP A 525 26.72 13.40 -11.61
C ASP A 525 27.91 13.62 -10.64
N GLY A 526 27.86 12.95 -9.49
CA GLY A 526 28.95 12.94 -8.50
C GLY A 526 29.31 11.51 -8.08
N MET A 527 30.59 11.25 -7.83
CA MET A 527 31.04 9.98 -7.27
C MET A 527 31.18 10.08 -5.75
N THR A 528 30.75 9.06 -5.02
CA THR A 528 31.04 8.91 -3.58
C THR A 528 32.12 7.84 -3.40
N GLY A 529 33.29 8.23 -2.88
CA GLY A 529 34.46 7.36 -2.70
C GLY A 529 35.65 7.72 -3.59
N MET A 530 36.68 6.87 -3.62
CA MET A 530 37.91 7.06 -4.40
C MET A 530 37.73 6.58 -5.84
N LEU A 531 37.90 7.48 -6.82
CA LEU A 531 37.96 7.13 -8.25
C LEU A 531 39.34 6.52 -8.57
N THR A 532 39.37 5.21 -8.84
CA THR A 532 40.57 4.53 -9.35
C THR A 532 40.48 4.40 -10.87
N LEU A 533 41.38 5.08 -11.59
CA LEU A 533 41.52 4.96 -13.05
C LEU A 533 42.78 4.13 -13.35
N SER A 534 42.64 3.11 -14.20
CA SER A 534 43.76 2.27 -14.64
C SER A 534 43.80 2.21 -16.17
N SER A 535 44.95 2.50 -16.74
CA SER A 535 45.21 2.33 -18.17
C SER A 535 46.56 1.61 -18.36
N PRO A 536 46.76 0.88 -19.47
CA PRO A 536 48.09 0.38 -19.83
C PRO A 536 49.12 1.52 -19.93
N SER A 537 50.40 1.23 -19.70
CA SER A 537 51.47 2.24 -19.83
C SER A 537 51.39 2.94 -21.19
N ASN A 538 51.63 4.26 -21.19
CA ASN A 538 51.67 5.10 -22.40
C ASN A 538 50.31 5.24 -23.13
N THR A 539 49.21 4.88 -22.47
CA THR A 539 47.85 5.11 -22.98
C THR A 539 47.14 6.23 -22.20
N GLU A 540 46.17 6.88 -22.84
CA GLU A 540 45.43 7.98 -22.22
C GLU A 540 44.58 7.47 -21.05
N LEU A 541 44.78 8.07 -19.87
CA LEU A 541 44.08 7.73 -18.64
C LEU A 541 42.80 8.55 -18.47
N LEU A 542 42.87 9.83 -18.83
CA LEU A 542 41.76 10.79 -18.74
C LEU A 542 41.85 11.78 -19.90
N ARG A 543 40.71 12.08 -20.54
CA ARG A 543 40.61 13.09 -21.60
C ARG A 543 39.75 14.27 -21.15
N PHE A 544 40.26 15.48 -21.32
CA PHE A 544 39.50 16.71 -21.25
C PHE A 544 39.15 17.16 -22.67
N THR A 545 37.86 17.31 -22.95
CA THR A 545 37.36 17.81 -24.24
C THR A 545 36.73 19.17 -24.05
N ASN A 546 37.22 20.17 -24.77
CA ASN A 546 36.53 21.44 -24.92
C ASN A 546 35.56 21.32 -26.09
N THR A 547 34.28 21.17 -25.78
CA THR A 547 33.23 20.97 -26.79
C THR A 547 32.96 22.19 -27.66
N THR A 548 33.36 23.38 -27.22
CA THR A 548 33.20 24.64 -27.99
C THR A 548 34.17 24.71 -29.17
N ASN A 549 35.38 24.18 -29.04
CA ASN A 549 36.41 24.24 -30.09
C ASN A 549 36.99 22.87 -30.50
N SER A 550 36.39 21.78 -30.01
CA SER A 550 36.81 20.39 -30.26
C SER A 550 38.28 20.09 -29.91
N LEU A 551 38.92 20.92 -29.08
CA LEU A 551 40.26 20.65 -28.59
C LEU A 551 40.19 19.59 -27.48
N THR A 552 41.16 18.67 -27.50
CA THR A 552 41.30 17.64 -26.48
C THR A 552 42.69 17.66 -25.89
N SER A 553 42.78 17.49 -24.57
CA SER A 553 44.04 17.26 -23.87
C SER A 553 43.88 16.06 -22.94
N GLY A 554 44.92 15.24 -22.86
CA GLY A 554 44.90 14.00 -22.07
C GLY A 554 45.84 14.04 -20.87
N VAL A 555 45.55 13.21 -19.88
CA VAL A 555 46.50 12.81 -18.83
C VAL A 555 46.94 11.38 -19.14
N TYR A 556 48.25 11.17 -19.16
CA TYR A 556 48.88 9.91 -19.50
C TYR A 556 49.80 9.48 -18.36
N VAL A 557 49.93 8.18 -18.17
CA VAL A 557 50.85 7.59 -17.20
C VAL A 557 51.71 6.54 -17.88
N GLY A 558 52.99 6.49 -17.51
CA GLY A 558 53.90 5.51 -18.08
C GLY A 558 55.29 5.55 -17.47
N ALA A 559 56.23 4.93 -18.17
CA ALA A 559 57.63 4.81 -17.78
C ALA A 559 58.55 5.51 -18.80
N ALA A 560 59.52 6.28 -18.29
CA ALA A 560 60.53 7.01 -19.05
C ALA A 560 59.98 8.19 -19.89
N ASP A 561 60.86 8.81 -20.69
CA ASP A 561 60.53 9.99 -21.50
C ASP A 561 59.42 9.68 -22.52
N PRO A 562 58.34 10.49 -22.58
CA PRO A 562 57.24 10.29 -23.53
C PRO A 562 57.59 10.65 -24.99
N ASN A 563 58.75 11.28 -25.26
CA ASN A 563 59.19 11.55 -26.63
C ASN A 563 59.54 10.25 -27.37
N GLY A 564 58.93 10.06 -28.53
CA GLY A 564 59.05 8.85 -29.35
C GLY A 564 58.04 7.75 -29.00
N THR A 565 57.33 7.85 -27.88
CA THR A 565 56.48 6.77 -27.36
C THR A 565 55.01 7.15 -27.22
N VAL A 566 54.68 8.36 -26.73
CA VAL A 566 53.29 8.74 -26.42
C VAL A 566 52.76 9.78 -27.41
N GLN A 567 51.76 9.39 -28.21
CA GLN A 567 51.00 10.31 -29.05
C GLN A 567 49.94 11.05 -28.23
N ALA A 568 49.98 12.39 -28.25
CA ALA A 568 49.02 13.20 -27.53
C ALA A 568 48.86 14.58 -28.17
N ASN A 569 47.75 15.25 -27.83
CA ASN A 569 47.50 16.61 -28.26
C ASN A 569 48.19 17.63 -27.34
N LYS A 570 48.43 18.85 -27.87
CA LYS A 570 49.04 19.94 -27.10
C LYS A 570 48.25 20.23 -25.82
N GLY A 571 48.95 20.51 -24.73
CA GLY A 571 48.37 20.70 -23.40
C GLY A 571 48.15 19.40 -22.62
N SER A 572 48.49 18.23 -23.18
CA SER A 572 48.47 16.97 -22.44
C SER A 572 49.60 16.89 -21.40
N LEU A 573 49.35 16.15 -20.32
CA LEU A 573 50.29 15.89 -19.23
C LEU A 573 50.68 14.41 -19.25
N PHE A 574 51.97 14.12 -19.08
CA PHE A 574 52.48 12.76 -18.90
C PHE A 574 53.23 12.67 -17.57
N ILE A 575 52.90 11.65 -16.78
CA ILE A 575 53.60 11.33 -15.52
C ILE A 575 54.49 10.11 -15.75
N ASP A 576 55.80 10.33 -15.65
CA ASP A 576 56.82 9.29 -15.65
C ASP A 576 56.94 8.72 -14.23
N GLN A 577 56.32 7.56 -14.02
CA GLN A 577 56.32 6.88 -12.73
C GLN A 577 57.65 6.19 -12.42
N SER A 578 58.52 5.99 -13.41
CA SER A 578 59.83 5.34 -13.21
C SER A 578 60.87 6.32 -12.67
N ASN A 579 60.81 7.58 -13.10
CA ASN A 579 61.77 8.61 -12.69
C ASN A 579 61.18 9.73 -11.82
N GLY A 580 59.87 9.69 -11.54
CA GLY A 580 59.19 10.73 -10.75
C GLY A 580 59.11 12.08 -11.45
N LEU A 581 59.05 12.09 -12.78
CA LEU A 581 59.05 13.31 -13.61
C LEU A 581 57.67 13.56 -14.22
N ALA A 582 57.41 14.82 -14.56
CA ALA A 582 56.22 15.20 -15.32
C ALA A 582 56.63 15.92 -16.61
N TYR A 583 55.86 15.71 -17.67
CA TYR A 583 56.08 16.32 -18.98
C TYR A 583 54.78 16.95 -19.48
N VAL A 584 54.88 18.10 -20.12
CA VAL A 584 53.75 18.77 -20.79
C VAL A 584 53.99 18.79 -22.29
N LYS A 585 52.94 18.48 -23.06
CA LYS A 585 52.97 18.54 -24.52
C LYS A 585 52.91 19.99 -24.98
N THR A 586 54.04 20.56 -25.39
CA THR A 586 54.14 21.97 -25.78
C THR A 586 54.00 22.19 -27.29
N SER A 587 54.31 21.18 -28.11
CA SER A 587 54.29 21.28 -29.56
C SER A 587 53.82 19.96 -30.22
N ALA A 588 53.64 19.98 -31.54
CA ALA A 588 53.27 18.82 -32.39
C ALA A 588 52.01 18.04 -31.94
N ASN A 589 50.84 18.54 -32.35
CA ASN A 589 49.53 17.94 -32.02
C ASN A 589 49.37 16.53 -32.62
N GLY A 590 48.94 15.55 -31.84
CA GLY A 590 48.72 14.16 -32.29
C GLY A 590 50.00 13.37 -32.58
N ALA A 591 51.19 13.97 -32.40
CA ALA A 591 52.47 13.31 -32.63
C ALA A 591 53.07 12.76 -31.32
N ASN A 592 54.07 11.88 -31.42
CA ASN A 592 54.83 11.36 -30.29
C ASN A 592 56.06 12.22 -29.91
N THR A 593 56.25 13.40 -30.49
CA THR A 593 57.38 14.33 -30.25
C THR A 593 56.90 15.68 -29.73
N GLY A 594 57.74 16.48 -29.07
CA GLY A 594 57.35 17.81 -28.58
C GLY A 594 56.82 17.81 -27.13
N TRP A 595 57.15 16.78 -26.37
CA TRP A 595 56.99 16.77 -24.92
C TRP A 595 58.15 17.51 -24.27
N SER A 596 57.82 18.46 -23.38
CA SER A 596 58.79 19.21 -22.61
C SER A 596 58.67 18.80 -21.14
N LYS A 597 59.79 18.46 -20.51
CA LYS A 597 59.83 18.17 -19.07
C LYS A 597 59.37 19.41 -18.29
N ILE A 598 58.45 19.22 -17.34
CA ILE A 598 58.11 20.25 -16.36
C ILE A 598 59.28 20.33 -15.38
N SER A 599 60.07 21.39 -15.51
CA SER A 599 61.08 21.75 -14.52
C SER A 599 60.43 22.73 -13.53
N PHE A 600 60.28 22.34 -12.26
CA PHE A 600 60.09 23.32 -11.20
C PHE A 600 61.41 24.06 -11.08
N PHE A 601 61.43 25.38 -11.25
CA PHE A 601 62.64 26.21 -11.30
C PHE A 601 63.68 25.87 -10.21
N THR A 602 64.56 24.91 -10.47
CA THR A 602 65.84 24.76 -9.79
C THR A 602 66.93 25.57 -10.51
N ASP A 603 66.65 26.02 -11.75
CA ASP A 603 67.39 27.10 -12.38
C ASP A 603 66.72 28.42 -12.00
N ALA A 604 66.91 28.82 -10.74
CA ALA A 604 66.74 30.22 -10.39
C ALA A 604 67.58 31.04 -11.38
N ILE A 605 67.01 32.10 -11.96
CA ILE A 605 67.79 33.13 -12.64
C ILE A 605 68.66 33.76 -11.55
N LEU A 606 69.82 33.15 -11.27
CA LEU A 606 70.76 33.66 -10.29
C LEU A 606 71.44 34.89 -10.88
N PRO A 607 71.66 35.94 -10.07
CA PRO A 607 72.31 37.14 -10.55
C PRO A 607 73.72 36.82 -11.04
N THR A 608 74.13 37.46 -12.14
CA THR A 608 75.50 37.37 -12.69
C THR A 608 76.37 38.52 -12.21
N ARG A 609 75.88 39.33 -11.26
CA ARG A 609 76.59 40.43 -10.60
C ARG A 609 76.27 40.43 -9.12
N ALA A 610 77.26 40.71 -8.28
CA ALA A 610 77.08 40.93 -6.85
C ALA A 610 77.84 42.18 -6.40
N THR A 611 77.30 42.96 -5.47
CA THR A 611 77.97 44.12 -4.84
C THR A 611 77.86 43.97 -3.33
N LEU A 612 78.96 44.20 -2.63
CA LEU A 612 79.11 44.00 -1.21
C LEU A 612 79.75 45.27 -0.62
N TRP A 613 79.14 45.87 0.40
CA TRP A 613 79.72 47.05 1.04
C TRP A 613 80.59 46.65 2.23
N HIS A 614 81.68 47.38 2.47
CA HIS A 614 82.60 46.97 3.53
C HIS A 614 82.07 47.28 4.93
N ASP A 615 81.25 48.33 5.11
CA ASP A 615 80.51 48.61 6.36
C ASP A 615 79.53 47.49 6.75
N GLU A 616 79.02 46.73 5.78
CA GLU A 616 78.15 45.56 6.01
C GLU A 616 78.95 44.26 6.29
N SER A 617 80.27 44.33 6.35
CA SER A 617 81.09 43.13 6.57
C SER A 617 81.01 42.65 8.02
N THR A 618 80.91 41.34 8.21
CA THR A 618 80.99 40.72 9.54
C THR A 618 82.45 40.45 9.89
N VAL A 619 82.90 40.93 11.04
CA VAL A 619 84.26 40.67 11.55
C VAL A 619 84.42 39.20 11.92
N VAL A 620 85.51 38.59 11.44
CA VAL A 620 85.93 37.23 11.85
C VAL A 620 87.02 37.31 12.90
N THR A 621 88.03 38.16 12.69
CA THR A 621 89.14 38.40 13.63
C THR A 621 89.58 39.86 13.55
N GLY A 622 90.05 40.44 14.66
CA GLY A 622 90.55 41.82 14.70
C GLY A 622 89.59 42.84 15.30
N GLY A 623 89.84 44.13 15.04
CA GLY A 623 88.98 45.24 15.47
C GLY A 623 87.61 45.27 14.79
N GLY A 624 86.64 45.99 15.36
CA GLY A 624 85.32 46.18 14.77
C GLY A 624 85.40 46.97 13.45
N VAL A 625 84.43 46.76 12.53
CA VAL A 625 84.32 47.60 11.33
C VAL A 625 83.85 49.00 11.74
N SER A 626 84.66 50.00 11.45
CA SER A 626 84.37 51.42 11.62
C SER A 626 84.26 52.07 10.26
N THR A 627 83.29 52.98 10.10
CA THR A 627 83.03 53.70 8.86
C THR A 627 83.30 55.19 9.05
N ASN A 628 84.10 55.77 8.15
CA ASN A 628 84.43 57.18 8.14
C ASN A 628 83.80 57.86 6.92
N GLN A 629 83.30 59.08 7.11
CA GLN A 629 82.92 59.96 6.00
C GLN A 629 84.13 60.75 5.50
N ASP A 630 84.33 60.73 4.18
CA ASP A 630 85.36 61.52 3.50
C ASP A 630 84.89 61.88 2.09
N ALA A 631 84.75 63.18 1.81
CA ALA A 631 84.22 63.68 0.55
C ALA A 631 85.12 63.37 -0.67
N ASN A 632 86.38 62.99 -0.46
CA ASN A 632 87.30 62.64 -1.55
C ASN A 632 87.13 61.19 -2.02
N GLN A 633 86.52 60.34 -1.19
CA GLN A 633 86.22 58.95 -1.54
C GLN A 633 84.86 58.85 -2.23
N LEU A 634 84.77 58.01 -3.26
CA LEU A 634 83.55 57.69 -3.97
C LEU A 634 82.55 57.11 -2.97
N TYR A 635 81.30 57.55 -3.07
CA TYR A 635 80.24 57.30 -2.09
C TYR A 635 80.44 57.99 -0.74
N SER A 636 81.39 58.92 -0.66
CA SER A 636 81.71 59.75 0.52
C SER A 636 82.05 58.93 1.77
N THR A 637 82.47 57.68 1.60
CA THR A 637 82.66 56.73 2.71
C THR A 637 83.75 55.70 2.43
N TYR A 638 84.46 55.34 3.49
CA TYR A 638 85.24 54.11 3.55
C TYR A 638 85.12 53.50 4.94
N SER A 639 85.25 52.19 5.00
CA SER A 639 85.24 51.41 6.23
C SER A 639 86.56 50.69 6.42
N PHE A 640 86.86 50.29 7.65
CA PHE A 640 88.04 49.52 8.00
C PHE A 640 87.89 48.91 9.39
N GLN A 641 88.67 47.88 9.68
CA GLN A 641 88.76 47.34 11.03
C GLN A 641 89.62 48.25 11.92
N SER A 642 89.06 48.70 13.05
CA SER A 642 89.72 49.61 13.99
C SER A 642 89.73 49.02 15.41
N PRO A 643 90.90 48.94 16.08
CA PRO A 643 92.24 49.25 15.57
C PRO A 643 92.69 48.21 14.52
N ALA A 644 93.41 48.66 13.50
CA ALA A 644 93.91 47.77 12.44
C ALA A 644 95.11 46.94 12.90
N SER A 645 95.07 45.63 12.68
CA SER A 645 96.08 44.67 13.13
C SER A 645 96.49 43.68 12.01
N ALA A 646 97.65 43.05 12.21
CA ALA A 646 97.96 41.81 11.52
C ALA A 646 96.89 40.75 11.89
N ASN A 647 96.45 39.97 10.90
CA ASN A 647 95.38 38.97 10.99
C ASN A 647 93.94 39.49 11.10
N ASP A 648 93.69 40.78 10.89
CA ASP A 648 92.33 41.28 10.69
C ASP A 648 91.65 40.51 9.55
N ALA A 649 90.43 40.05 9.77
CA ALA A 649 89.65 39.35 8.77
C ALA A 649 88.16 39.66 8.91
N PHE A 650 87.49 39.71 7.76
CA PHE A 650 86.07 39.95 7.64
C PHE A 650 85.45 39.08 6.54
N VAL A 651 84.15 38.88 6.62
CA VAL A 651 83.35 38.16 5.63
C VAL A 651 82.15 38.96 5.17
N ASN A 652 81.72 38.73 3.94
CA ASN A 652 80.48 39.27 3.40
C ASN A 652 79.81 38.23 2.47
N GLY A 653 78.50 38.05 2.61
CA GLY A 653 77.74 37.03 1.89
C GLY A 653 77.11 37.58 0.62
N PHE A 654 77.07 36.78 -0.45
CA PHE A 654 76.48 37.19 -1.72
C PHE A 654 75.89 36.00 -2.48
N THR A 655 74.86 36.24 -3.28
CA THR A 655 74.29 35.24 -4.19
C THR A 655 74.81 35.50 -5.61
N LEU A 656 75.32 34.48 -6.29
CA LEU A 656 75.84 34.59 -7.65
C LEU A 656 75.70 33.26 -8.39
N LYS A 657 75.60 33.31 -9.73
CA LYS A 657 75.73 32.12 -10.57
C LYS A 657 77.19 31.62 -10.58
N ALA A 658 77.42 30.32 -10.70
CA ALA A 658 78.73 29.74 -10.96
C ALA A 658 79.35 30.37 -12.21
N GLY A 659 80.65 30.66 -12.16
CA GLY A 659 81.34 31.24 -13.30
C GLY A 659 82.61 31.98 -12.95
N THR A 660 83.22 32.57 -13.97
CA THR A 660 84.43 33.38 -13.84
C THR A 660 84.06 34.86 -13.90
N TYR A 661 84.50 35.62 -12.90
CA TYR A 661 84.10 37.00 -12.68
C TYR A 661 85.32 37.91 -12.53
N ALA A 662 85.16 39.17 -12.95
CA ALA A 662 86.02 40.24 -12.51
C ALA A 662 85.60 40.64 -11.09
N PHE A 663 86.44 40.31 -10.11
CA PHE A 663 86.29 40.74 -8.73
C PHE A 663 87.07 42.03 -8.50
N SER A 664 86.35 43.09 -8.13
CA SER A 664 86.90 44.41 -7.96
C SER A 664 86.66 44.93 -6.55
N VAL A 665 87.65 45.63 -6.01
CA VAL A 665 87.60 46.25 -4.68
C VAL A 665 87.90 47.73 -4.84
N LEU A 666 87.00 48.59 -4.35
CA LEU A 666 87.16 50.03 -4.28
C LEU A 666 87.63 50.43 -2.88
N GLY A 667 88.74 51.15 -2.80
CA GLY A 667 89.28 51.66 -1.56
C GLY A 667 90.22 52.83 -1.80
N LEU A 668 91.10 53.07 -0.83
CA LEU A 668 92.15 54.09 -0.95
C LEU A 668 93.51 53.50 -0.61
N THR A 669 94.56 54.01 -1.24
CA THR A 669 95.95 53.62 -0.98
C THR A 669 96.68 54.77 -0.28
N ASN A 670 97.62 54.45 0.61
CA ASN A 670 98.58 55.39 1.19
C ASN A 670 99.73 54.61 1.85
N ASN A 671 100.59 55.30 2.60
CA ASN A 671 101.77 54.70 3.23
C ASN A 671 101.44 53.78 4.43
N ALA A 672 100.18 53.68 4.86
CA ALA A 672 99.73 52.97 6.06
C ALA A 672 98.65 51.92 5.70
N LYS A 673 99.02 50.88 4.93
CA LYS A 673 98.11 49.89 4.33
C LYS A 673 98.64 48.45 4.43
N ALA A 674 97.71 47.52 4.64
CA ALA A 674 98.01 46.08 4.63
C ALA A 674 98.01 45.46 3.22
N LYS A 675 98.52 44.22 3.16
CA LYS A 675 98.27 43.26 2.09
C LYS A 675 97.11 42.36 2.50
N ILE A 676 96.24 41.99 1.57
CA ILE A 676 95.07 41.15 1.84
C ILE A 676 95.03 39.93 0.93
N ASP A 677 94.68 38.78 1.50
CA ASP A 677 94.24 37.59 0.78
C ASP A 677 92.71 37.57 0.73
N TRP A 678 92.17 37.21 -0.42
CA TRP A 678 90.75 36.97 -0.66
C TRP A 678 90.50 35.49 -0.89
N SER A 679 89.45 34.95 -0.27
CA SER A 679 88.93 33.61 -0.54
C SER A 679 87.42 33.63 -0.70
N ILE A 680 86.89 32.75 -1.57
CA ILE A 680 85.45 32.56 -1.77
C ILE A 680 85.12 31.16 -1.28
N ASP A 681 84.19 31.04 -0.33
CA ASP A 681 83.81 29.77 0.32
C ASP A 681 85.00 29.00 0.91
N GLY A 682 86.00 29.74 1.41
CA GLY A 682 87.24 29.18 1.95
C GLY A 682 88.28 28.78 0.89
N VAL A 683 87.96 28.84 -0.40
CA VAL A 683 88.91 28.60 -1.49
C VAL A 683 89.69 29.89 -1.78
N PRO A 684 91.04 29.88 -1.73
CA PRO A 684 91.85 31.05 -2.07
C PRO A 684 91.56 31.56 -3.48
N ALA A 685 91.28 32.86 -3.61
CA ALA A 685 90.91 33.51 -4.87
C ALA A 685 91.95 34.54 -5.33
N VAL A 686 92.46 35.37 -4.43
CA VAL A 686 93.52 36.35 -4.71
C VAL A 686 94.44 36.38 -3.51
N SER A 687 95.75 36.28 -3.71
CA SER A 687 96.72 36.35 -2.60
C SER A 687 97.59 37.60 -2.67
N GLY A 688 97.88 38.20 -1.51
CA GLY A 688 98.86 39.24 -1.33
C GLY A 688 98.53 40.57 -2.03
N GLN A 689 97.24 40.89 -2.20
CA GLN A 689 96.82 42.14 -2.84
C GLN A 689 97.30 43.34 -2.00
N ASP A 690 98.33 44.02 -2.47
CA ASP A 690 99.02 45.09 -1.73
C ASP A 690 98.33 46.44 -1.92
N TRP A 691 97.90 47.09 -0.83
CA TRP A 691 97.25 48.40 -0.86
C TRP A 691 98.20 49.56 -0.50
N TYR A 692 99.48 49.29 -0.27
CA TYR A 692 100.48 50.32 -0.02
C TYR A 692 100.74 51.21 -1.24
N SER A 693 100.92 52.50 -0.99
CA SER A 693 101.43 53.49 -1.94
C SER A 693 102.21 54.58 -1.21
N VAL A 694 103.28 55.11 -1.81
CA VAL A 694 104.01 56.26 -1.24
C VAL A 694 103.15 57.53 -1.19
N THR A 695 102.20 57.67 -2.12
CA THR A 695 101.27 58.80 -2.21
C THR A 695 99.86 58.33 -1.87
N GLY A 696 99.13 59.13 -1.08
CA GLY A 696 97.72 58.89 -0.78
C GLY A 696 96.85 59.09 -2.01
N THR A 697 96.04 58.11 -2.40
CA THR A 697 95.13 58.20 -3.54
C THR A 697 93.78 57.59 -3.16
N TYR A 698 92.73 58.41 -3.27
CA TYR A 698 91.34 57.97 -3.13
C TYR A 698 90.85 57.29 -4.41
N ASN A 699 89.75 56.57 -4.33
CA ASN A 699 89.05 55.99 -5.49
C ASN A 699 89.85 54.93 -6.26
N VAL A 700 90.73 54.22 -5.57
CA VAL A 700 91.54 53.17 -6.19
C VAL A 700 90.72 51.90 -6.29
N VAL A 701 90.59 51.39 -7.52
CA VAL A 701 89.99 50.08 -7.81
C VAL A 701 91.07 49.07 -8.14
N LYS A 702 91.10 47.96 -7.40
CA LYS A 702 91.92 46.80 -7.75
C LYS A 702 91.02 45.66 -8.21
N THR A 703 91.31 45.11 -9.39
CA THR A 703 90.52 44.04 -10.00
C THR A 703 91.37 42.79 -10.19
N ALA A 704 90.79 41.62 -9.94
CA ALA A 704 91.36 40.31 -10.23
C ALA A 704 90.30 39.39 -10.84
N THR A 705 90.74 38.42 -11.61
CA THR A 705 89.88 37.34 -12.11
C THR A 705 89.71 36.28 -11.04
N VAL A 706 88.48 35.91 -10.71
CA VAL A 706 88.16 34.88 -9.71
C VAL A 706 87.08 33.93 -10.24
N THR A 707 87.07 32.70 -9.72
CA THR A 707 86.06 31.70 -10.06
C THR A 707 85.16 31.44 -8.86
N VAL A 708 83.85 31.49 -9.09
CA VAL A 708 82.82 31.08 -8.13
C VAL A 708 82.36 29.68 -8.52
N THR A 709 82.51 28.72 -7.60
CA THR A 709 82.21 27.31 -7.84
C THR A 709 80.86 26.96 -7.23
N GLY A 710 79.92 26.54 -8.07
CA GLY A 710 78.54 26.28 -7.66
C GLY A 710 77.64 27.51 -7.82
N ASP A 711 76.35 27.23 -8.01
CA ASP A 711 75.28 28.21 -8.14
C ASP A 711 74.70 28.49 -6.74
N GLY A 712 74.55 29.76 -6.36
CA GLY A 712 73.77 30.12 -5.17
C GLY A 712 74.47 31.11 -4.25
N TYR A 713 74.39 30.86 -2.94
CA TYR A 713 74.96 31.73 -1.91
C TYR A 713 76.43 31.37 -1.64
N HIS A 714 77.27 32.40 -1.58
CA HIS A 714 78.71 32.32 -1.40
C HIS A 714 79.17 33.33 -0.34
N VAL A 715 80.34 33.08 0.25
CA VAL A 715 80.96 33.94 1.27
C VAL A 715 82.32 34.42 0.79
N LEU A 716 82.46 35.73 0.61
CA LEU A 716 83.74 36.37 0.37
C LEU A 716 84.41 36.63 1.72
N LYS A 717 85.66 36.19 1.86
CA LYS A 717 86.49 36.47 3.03
C LYS A 717 87.73 37.26 2.63
N GLY A 718 87.96 38.38 3.31
CA GLY A 718 89.20 39.14 3.26
C GLY A 718 90.03 38.91 4.52
N LYS A 719 91.31 38.56 4.40
CA LYS A 719 92.23 38.40 5.55
C LYS A 719 93.54 39.13 5.31
N VAL A 720 93.94 39.98 6.25
CA VAL A 720 95.25 40.65 6.24
C VAL A 720 96.36 39.61 6.27
N ASN A 721 97.18 39.60 5.22
CA ASN A 721 98.33 38.71 5.02
C ASN A 721 99.63 39.53 5.02
N GLY A 722 99.83 40.29 6.09
CA GLY A 722 100.97 41.17 6.26
C GLY A 722 100.78 42.57 5.67
N LYS A 723 101.89 43.27 5.46
CA LYS A 723 101.93 44.61 4.84
C LYS A 723 103.20 44.75 4.01
N ASN A 724 103.25 45.73 3.11
CA ASN A 724 104.49 46.11 2.46
C ASN A 724 105.55 46.49 3.53
N PRO A 725 106.84 46.10 3.40
CA PRO A 725 107.87 46.47 4.36
C PRO A 725 107.96 47.98 4.62
N SER A 726 107.65 48.79 3.62
CA SER A 726 107.65 50.25 3.72
C SER A 726 106.34 50.83 4.29
N SER A 727 105.38 50.00 4.68
CA SER A 727 104.10 50.47 5.23
C SER A 727 104.12 50.64 6.75
N THR A 728 103.56 51.75 7.22
CA THR A 728 103.57 52.11 8.65
C THR A 728 102.47 51.40 9.46
N ALA A 729 101.37 50.93 8.86
CA ALA A 729 100.25 50.28 9.57
C ALA A 729 99.53 49.21 8.71
N TYR A 730 98.50 48.57 9.26
CA TYR A 730 97.72 47.49 8.60
C TYR A 730 96.33 47.92 8.10
N ASN A 731 96.09 49.23 7.91
CA ASN A 731 94.74 49.67 7.55
C ASN A 731 94.31 49.10 6.19
N LEU A 732 93.04 48.69 6.09
CA LEU A 732 92.37 48.38 4.83
C LEU A 732 91.14 49.24 4.74
N LEU A 733 91.26 50.37 4.03
CA LEU A 733 90.23 51.38 3.95
C LEU A 733 89.43 51.16 2.65
N PHE A 734 88.36 50.37 2.75
CA PHE A 734 87.57 49.94 1.61
C PHE A 734 86.16 50.52 1.65
N THR A 735 85.60 50.78 0.47
CA THR A 735 84.22 51.25 0.32
C THR A 735 83.31 50.07 -0.05
N LYS A 736 83.59 49.42 -1.18
CA LYS A 736 82.78 48.30 -1.68
C LYS A 736 83.61 47.31 -2.50
N MET A 737 83.08 46.10 -2.63
CA MET A 737 83.61 45.02 -3.43
C MET A 737 82.50 44.53 -4.38
N TRP A 738 82.83 44.09 -5.59
CA TRP A 738 81.81 43.57 -6.50
C TRP A 738 82.35 42.53 -7.48
N PHE A 739 81.43 41.73 -7.99
CA PHE A 739 81.64 40.73 -9.02
C PHE A 739 80.88 41.16 -10.26
N ALA A 740 81.57 41.20 -11.40
CA ALA A 740 80.97 41.45 -12.71
C ALA A 740 81.35 40.33 -13.68
N PRO A 741 80.46 39.95 -14.62
CA PRO A 741 80.82 39.02 -15.67
C PRO A 741 82.01 39.58 -16.43
N ILE A 742 83.03 38.76 -16.65
CA ILE A 742 84.00 39.06 -17.68
C ILE A 742 83.24 38.92 -18.99
N ALA A 743 83.13 39.98 -19.77
CA ALA A 743 82.58 39.86 -21.12
C ALA A 743 83.36 38.74 -21.83
N GLN A 744 82.66 37.69 -22.26
CA GLN A 744 83.27 36.65 -23.09
C GLN A 744 83.73 37.25 -24.42
#